data_AF-L5LNW0-F1
#
_entry.id   AF-L5LNW0-F1
#
_cell.length_a   1.000
_cell.length_b   1.000
_cell.length_c   1.000
_cell.angle_alpha   90.00
_cell.angle_beta   90.00
_cell.angle_gamma   90.00
#
_symmetry.space_group_name_H-M   'P 1'
#
loop_
_entity.id
_entity.type
_entity.pdbx_description
1 polymer ?
#
loop_
_entity_poly.entity_id
_entity_poly.type
_entity_poly.pdbx_seq_one_letter_code
_entity_poly.pdbx_strand_id
1 'polypeptide(L)'
;VHIEATITRPVVSPTHISATASETVTVLEQRMRIVEEQTSSLRDDLIMLDFSEKRNQFETPECLEAPKNQNITSPIQSEVTCSGKTDILWKNCEFLVNRMCHLESLIQSLKMNIFCLQTERDMHPQKAAFLKDRLHTMQEEHSQDLKLLHLEVLNLRQQLRDVKEEEDKAQDEVQRLTATLEMASETKKNAAIMEEELKTTKRKMNLKVQELRRQLSQEKCRRTSLESSGSAMLLQIQEMGAAVEVERKQVQILQQNCLSLRSSIQNTQELLAQEQQKKGELEAAVLQLKSDLISRDDLISKLAEENKNVQMSLNKEHEKNAYLRSEIISLHEAAEKVQVIMNETLSNDVEQKRVTQTFQEQNLLLDAAHASITSELQNLKNEKTQLQAHLDHLVLEHNQCLQKAQDAEKRTAVQKELLESTIARLRGELEASLQEKTSLLGEKESLQREVNKNEQEKAQEKCTLEEELAKYKVDVNTLTHSLQTLEERNKDLADQLAYLELQQDEADYHGLARQKVENVLGKITQSKNKLAYEKGKLQIKVKQLEEQLHSFTETCSQNDHLRKLNKALEGKYTQVKSILEKNEEELLQAVKGRDAALQENQKLKGDLEALEDKESKKMGNFQRQLAEAKEDNCKVTIMLENVLASHSKMQGALEKVQIELGRRDSEIAGLKKERALNQQRVQKLEAEVDQWQARMLVVDAQHSSEVEPLQKALDVAREDNRKLAMSLEQALQTNNHLQAKLDHIQDRLECKELERQDLETCKERITEESKVEAELHAEHVEALRKQFQMERDSAKKASQREVAEQIEMELRQMELIKDQYQKKNYEQSLSIQRFVSEMTNLQKEMQLLAKSQYETSARNKQQELRLEAERKLRQELERRCKELEETVRHLKKCKEVTESKLKEASVESEQITANLEEAHRWFKCRFDGLQLELTKNRLQRLPQESRCWEEDQDQRHDAISTQSILHRWENKQNLRLMPKKYHPELERK
;
A
#
# COMPACT_ATOMS: atom_id res chain seq x y z
N VAL A 1 15.45 25.81 70.09
CA VAL A 1 16.12 26.38 71.28
C VAL A 1 15.67 25.55 72.48
N HIS A 2 16.60 25.02 73.27
CA HIS A 2 16.27 24.41 74.56
C HIS A 2 16.16 25.50 75.63
N ILE A 3 15.18 25.38 76.54
CA ILE A 3 15.27 25.89 77.91
C ILE A 3 14.70 24.78 78.81
N GLU A 4 15.41 24.47 79.89
CA GLU A 4 15.06 23.43 80.87
C GLU A 4 14.12 23.99 81.95
N ALA A 5 13.31 23.12 82.55
CA ALA A 5 12.48 23.44 83.73
C ALA A 5 12.96 22.61 84.93
N THR A 6 13.95 23.14 85.66
CA THR A 6 14.69 22.40 86.69
C THR A 6 13.99 22.42 88.06
N ILE A 7 14.03 21.29 88.76
CA ILE A 7 13.44 21.08 90.10
C ILE A 7 14.17 21.92 91.16
N THR A 8 13.43 22.57 92.07
CA THR A 8 13.93 22.93 93.41
C THR A 8 12.89 22.75 94.53
N ARG A 9 13.38 22.25 95.67
CA ARG A 9 12.71 22.02 96.98
C ARG A 9 13.84 21.70 97.98
N PRO A 10 13.73 21.90 99.31
CA PRO A 10 12.86 22.79 100.10
C PRO A 10 13.69 23.85 100.87
N VAL A 11 13.01 24.70 101.65
CA VAL A 11 13.58 25.20 102.93
C VAL A 11 12.58 24.91 104.05
N VAL A 12 13.07 24.41 105.17
CA VAL A 12 12.30 24.18 106.40
C VAL A 12 12.82 25.13 107.47
N SER A 13 11.94 25.71 108.27
CA SER A 13 12.28 26.22 109.60
C SER A 13 11.08 26.07 110.55
N PRO A 14 11.30 25.83 111.86
CA PRO A 14 10.32 25.14 112.67
C PRO A 14 9.65 26.02 113.73
N THR A 15 8.46 25.62 114.21
CA THR A 15 8.27 25.36 115.66
C THR A 15 6.96 24.65 115.99
N HIS A 16 7.01 23.91 117.09
CA HIS A 16 5.89 23.44 117.93
C HIS A 16 4.66 22.78 117.28
N ILE A 17 4.68 21.45 117.37
CA ILE A 17 3.49 20.62 117.62
C ILE A 17 2.62 21.29 118.69
N SER A 18 1.43 21.70 118.27
CA SER A 18 0.25 21.84 119.11
C SER A 18 -0.93 21.45 118.23
N ALA A 19 -1.87 20.65 118.74
CA ALA A 19 -3.08 20.33 117.98
C ALA A 19 -3.86 21.63 117.78
N THR A 20 -3.94 22.12 116.54
CA THR A 20 -4.58 23.40 116.26
C THR A 20 -6.04 23.33 116.68
N ALA A 21 -6.47 24.26 117.54
CA ALA A 21 -7.77 24.21 118.21
C ALA A 21 -8.98 23.99 117.27
N SER A 22 -8.85 24.35 115.99
CA SER A 22 -9.83 24.04 114.94
C SER A 22 -10.19 22.54 114.84
N GLU A 23 -9.25 21.62 115.02
CA GLU A 23 -9.54 20.16 114.98
C GLU A 23 -10.23 19.68 116.26
N THR A 24 -9.90 20.27 117.41
CA THR A 24 -10.59 20.01 118.68
C THR A 24 -12.02 20.56 118.65
N VAL A 25 -12.21 21.73 118.03
CA VAL A 25 -13.52 22.39 117.85
C VAL A 25 -14.40 21.61 116.89
N THR A 26 -13.93 21.14 115.72
CA THR A 26 -14.78 20.37 114.80
C THR A 26 -15.23 19.03 115.40
N VAL A 27 -14.37 18.35 116.18
CA VAL A 27 -14.76 17.14 116.93
C VAL A 27 -15.76 17.46 118.04
N LEU A 28 -15.65 18.62 118.70
CA LEU A 28 -16.64 19.10 119.66
C LEU A 28 -17.99 19.41 118.99
N GLU A 29 -18.01 20.17 117.88
CA GLU A 29 -19.21 20.48 117.10
C GLU A 29 -19.91 19.23 116.56
N GLN A 30 -19.15 18.22 116.13
CA GLN A 30 -19.73 16.98 115.62
C GLN A 30 -20.34 16.12 116.73
N ARG A 31 -19.72 16.09 117.93
CA ARG A 31 -20.33 15.48 119.12
C ARG A 31 -21.55 16.27 119.62
N MET A 32 -21.51 17.60 119.57
CA MET A 32 -22.63 18.44 119.96
C MET A 32 -23.83 18.25 119.03
N ARG A 33 -23.61 18.19 117.71
CA ARG A 33 -24.66 17.84 116.73
C ARG A 33 -25.27 16.46 116.97
N ILE A 34 -24.47 15.44 117.30
CA ILE A 34 -24.99 14.10 117.66
C ILE A 34 -25.87 14.18 118.92
N VAL A 35 -25.49 14.97 119.93
CA VAL A 35 -26.32 15.20 121.13
C VAL A 35 -27.60 15.96 120.79
N GLU A 36 -27.53 17.00 119.95
CA GLU A 36 -28.69 17.79 119.50
C GLU A 36 -29.67 16.94 118.69
N GLU A 37 -29.18 16.10 117.77
CA GLU A 37 -29.98 15.19 116.94
C GLU A 37 -30.63 14.08 117.79
N GLN A 38 -29.85 13.42 118.67
CA GLN A 38 -30.38 12.43 119.61
C GLN A 38 -31.43 13.03 120.57
N THR A 39 -31.21 14.27 121.04
CA THR A 39 -32.16 14.98 121.93
C THR A 39 -33.40 15.46 121.18
N SER A 40 -33.27 15.86 119.92
CA SER A 40 -34.40 16.26 119.07
C SER A 40 -35.25 15.05 118.70
N SER A 41 -34.64 13.95 118.27
CA SER A 41 -35.33 12.69 118.04
C SER A 41 -36.00 12.15 119.32
N LEU A 42 -35.39 12.32 120.50
CA LEU A 42 -36.02 11.97 121.79
C LEU A 42 -37.22 12.87 122.11
N ARG A 43 -37.16 14.16 121.76
CA ARG A 43 -38.28 15.10 121.87
C ARG A 43 -39.41 14.70 120.93
N ASP A 44 -39.12 14.30 119.70
CA ASP A 44 -40.11 13.90 118.71
C ASP A 44 -40.80 12.59 119.11
N ASP A 45 -40.05 11.62 119.64
CA ASP A 45 -40.60 10.39 120.24
C ASP A 45 -41.49 10.67 121.48
N LEU A 46 -41.18 11.71 122.26
CA LEU A 46 -42.02 12.17 123.38
C LEU A 46 -43.27 12.93 122.92
N ILE A 47 -43.19 13.71 121.83
CA ILE A 47 -44.33 14.39 121.20
C ILE A 47 -45.32 13.36 120.62
N MET A 48 -44.81 12.24 120.07
CA MET A 48 -45.60 11.11 119.58
C MET A 48 -46.41 10.35 120.64
N LEU A 49 -46.21 10.64 121.93
CA LEU A 49 -46.94 10.02 123.05
C LEU A 49 -48.07 10.91 123.62
N ASP A 50 -48.38 12.01 122.91
CA ASP A 50 -49.60 12.83 122.96
C ASP A 50 -50.11 13.25 124.36
N PHE A 51 -49.46 14.28 124.91
CA PHE A 51 -50.05 15.12 125.96
C PHE A 51 -49.98 16.61 125.57
N SER A 52 -51.16 17.14 125.26
CA SER A 52 -51.70 18.47 125.65
C SER A 52 -50.84 19.35 126.60
N GLU A 53 -50.84 20.68 126.51
CA GLU A 53 -51.60 21.62 125.66
C GLU A 53 -50.99 23.04 125.74
N LYS A 54 -51.46 23.95 124.85
CA LYS A 54 -51.66 25.40 125.07
C LYS A 54 -50.90 26.09 126.23
N ARG A 55 -49.94 26.95 125.89
CA ARG A 55 -49.88 28.30 126.51
C ARG A 55 -49.33 29.34 125.55
N ASN A 56 -50.02 30.48 125.48
CA ASN A 56 -49.58 31.65 124.72
C ASN A 56 -48.62 32.52 125.55
N GLN A 57 -47.84 33.35 124.85
CA GLN A 57 -47.45 34.74 125.20
C GLN A 57 -47.49 35.14 126.68
N PHE A 58 -46.35 35.56 127.25
CA PHE A 58 -46.03 36.97 127.55
C PHE A 58 -44.60 37.13 128.15
N GLU A 59 -43.89 38.18 127.71
CA GLU A 59 -42.86 39.01 128.41
C GLU A 59 -41.66 38.41 129.21
N THR A 60 -40.43 38.73 128.73
CA THR A 60 -39.26 39.43 129.39
C THR A 60 -38.75 39.01 130.81
N PRO A 61 -37.55 39.45 131.33
CA PRO A 61 -36.75 40.65 131.00
C PRO A 61 -35.20 40.47 130.91
N GLU A 62 -34.48 41.60 131.03
CA GLU A 62 -33.04 41.84 130.80
C GLU A 62 -32.16 41.74 132.07
N CYS A 63 -30.83 41.60 131.88
CA CYS A 63 -29.71 42.23 132.63
C CYS A 63 -28.37 41.69 132.06
N LEU A 64 -27.23 42.40 131.98
CA LEU A 64 -26.80 43.70 132.51
C LEU A 64 -26.52 43.76 134.02
N GLU A 65 -25.45 43.07 134.45
CA GLU A 65 -24.73 43.37 135.71
C GLU A 65 -23.87 44.63 135.55
N ALA A 66 -23.69 45.50 136.56
CA ALA A 66 -24.16 45.50 137.96
C ALA A 66 -24.22 46.98 138.47
N PRO A 67 -24.72 47.33 139.70
CA PRO A 67 -24.47 46.60 140.96
C PRO A 67 -25.57 46.55 142.05
N LYS A 68 -25.42 45.54 142.95
CA LYS A 68 -25.98 45.42 144.34
C LYS A 68 -27.52 45.27 144.44
N ASN A 69 -28.09 44.17 144.97
CA ASN A 69 -27.83 43.57 146.31
C ASN A 69 -28.61 42.25 146.57
N GLN A 70 -28.08 41.40 147.46
CA GLN A 70 -28.76 40.52 148.45
C GLN A 70 -29.71 39.34 148.06
N ASN A 71 -29.20 38.12 148.32
CA ASN A 71 -29.74 37.09 149.24
C ASN A 71 -31.02 36.22 148.96
N ILE A 72 -30.77 34.94 148.64
CA ILE A 72 -31.07 33.72 149.48
C ILE A 72 -32.53 33.21 149.70
N THR A 73 -32.73 31.88 149.52
CA THR A 73 -33.85 30.96 149.96
C THR A 73 -35.28 31.12 149.37
N SER A 74 -36.17 30.11 149.28
CA SER A 74 -36.12 28.60 149.33
C SER A 74 -37.48 28.00 148.83
N PRO A 75 -37.79 26.67 148.84
CA PRO A 75 -38.89 26.05 148.06
C PRO A 75 -40.15 25.66 148.89
N ILE A 76 -41.20 25.05 148.25
CA ILE A 76 -41.94 23.83 148.72
C ILE A 76 -43.14 23.36 147.82
N GLN A 77 -43.17 22.05 147.54
CA GLN A 77 -44.27 21.03 147.33
C GLN A 77 -45.67 21.33 146.70
N SER A 78 -46.19 20.37 145.91
CA SER A 78 -47.40 19.57 146.26
C SER A 78 -47.69 18.34 145.37
N GLU A 79 -47.99 17.20 146.02
CA GLU A 79 -48.82 15.99 145.72
C GLU A 79 -49.58 15.83 144.35
N VAL A 80 -49.52 14.68 143.63
CA VAL A 80 -50.23 13.36 143.80
C VAL A 80 -51.73 13.39 143.37
N THR A 81 -52.22 12.59 142.40
CA THR A 81 -52.77 11.21 142.57
C THR A 81 -52.93 10.44 141.22
N CYS A 82 -53.13 9.10 141.26
CA CYS A 82 -53.01 8.13 140.16
C CYS A 82 -54.31 7.76 139.39
N SER A 83 -54.20 7.09 138.22
CA SER A 83 -54.91 5.79 137.95
C SER A 83 -54.49 5.03 136.65
N GLY A 84 -53.92 3.83 136.80
CA GLY A 84 -54.27 2.60 136.06
C GLY A 84 -54.11 2.44 134.53
N LYS A 85 -52.91 2.06 134.02
CA LYS A 85 -52.64 1.12 132.89
C LYS A 85 -51.13 1.03 132.53
N THR A 86 -50.30 0.48 133.42
CA THR A 86 -48.85 0.77 133.41
C THR A 86 -47.95 -0.21 132.63
N ASP A 87 -48.35 -1.45 132.33
CA ASP A 87 -47.40 -2.46 131.80
C ASP A 87 -46.89 -2.19 130.37
N ILE A 88 -47.64 -1.43 129.56
CA ILE A 88 -47.16 -0.96 128.24
C ILE A 88 -46.28 0.29 128.40
N LEU A 89 -46.62 1.18 129.34
CA LEU A 89 -45.80 2.34 129.67
C LEU A 89 -44.43 1.94 130.20
N TRP A 90 -44.33 0.87 131.01
CA TRP A 90 -43.07 0.47 131.64
C TRP A 90 -41.97 0.14 130.62
N LYS A 91 -42.29 -0.58 129.53
CA LYS A 91 -41.32 -0.87 128.45
C LYS A 91 -40.91 0.37 127.66
N ASN A 92 -41.84 1.30 127.43
CA ASN A 92 -41.52 2.57 126.80
C ASN A 92 -40.60 3.42 127.70
N CYS A 93 -40.87 3.46 129.01
CA CYS A 93 -40.00 4.10 130.01
C CYS A 93 -38.61 3.45 130.08
N GLU A 94 -38.52 2.11 130.06
CA GLU A 94 -37.25 1.38 130.06
C GLU A 94 -36.38 1.71 128.83
N PHE A 95 -36.99 1.83 127.65
CA PHE A 95 -36.31 2.30 126.43
C PHE A 95 -35.87 3.77 126.54
N LEU A 96 -36.75 4.66 127.02
CA LEU A 96 -36.47 6.08 127.24
C LEU A 96 -35.32 6.31 128.23
N VAL A 97 -35.31 5.60 129.36
CA VAL A 97 -34.28 5.71 130.40
C VAL A 97 -32.91 5.26 129.87
N ASN A 98 -32.83 4.12 129.17
CA ASN A 98 -31.57 3.67 128.57
C ASN A 98 -31.00 4.69 127.57
N ARG A 99 -31.87 5.35 126.79
CA ARG A 99 -31.48 6.39 125.83
C ARG A 99 -31.10 7.72 126.51
N MET A 100 -31.76 8.09 127.60
CA MET A 100 -31.34 9.22 128.45
C MET A 100 -29.95 9.00 129.07
N CYS A 101 -29.67 7.82 129.62
CA CYS A 101 -28.35 7.52 130.21
C CYS A 101 -27.20 7.61 129.19
N HIS A 102 -27.46 7.29 127.91
CA HIS A 102 -26.50 7.50 126.83
C HIS A 102 -26.28 8.99 126.53
N LEU A 103 -27.34 9.78 126.43
CA LEU A 103 -27.28 11.24 126.26
C LEU A 103 -26.54 11.93 127.41
N GLU A 104 -26.81 11.54 128.66
CA GLU A 104 -26.15 12.09 129.84
C GLU A 104 -24.63 11.81 129.83
N SER A 105 -24.22 10.61 129.41
CA SER A 105 -22.81 10.26 129.24
C SER A 105 -22.10 11.14 128.19
N LEU A 106 -22.77 11.46 127.07
CA LEU A 106 -22.24 12.36 126.05
C LEU A 106 -22.14 13.81 126.57
N ILE A 107 -23.18 14.30 127.26
CA ILE A 107 -23.22 15.64 127.86
C ILE A 107 -22.09 15.83 128.89
N GLN A 108 -21.85 14.83 129.75
CA GLN A 108 -20.78 14.91 130.75
C GLN A 108 -19.38 14.93 130.10
N SER A 109 -19.19 14.24 128.97
CA SER A 109 -17.96 14.32 128.17
C SER A 109 -17.75 15.71 127.55
N LEU A 110 -18.80 16.35 127.01
CA LEU A 110 -18.72 17.72 126.49
C LEU A 110 -18.36 18.72 127.60
N LYS A 111 -18.97 18.57 128.78
CA LYS A 111 -18.79 19.48 129.93
C LYS A 111 -17.34 19.54 130.43
N MET A 112 -16.64 18.40 130.49
CA MET A 112 -15.22 18.36 130.86
C MET A 112 -14.33 19.07 129.83
N ASN A 113 -14.57 18.87 128.54
CA ASN A 113 -13.77 19.49 127.47
C ASN A 113 -13.90 21.02 127.47
N ILE A 114 -15.09 21.55 127.71
CA ILE A 114 -15.33 23.00 127.81
C ILE A 114 -14.56 23.59 129.01
N PHE A 115 -14.54 22.91 130.15
CA PHE A 115 -13.84 23.37 131.36
C PHE A 115 -12.31 23.45 131.14
N CYS A 116 -11.72 22.48 130.44
CA CYS A 116 -10.30 22.52 130.05
C CYS A 116 -9.98 23.76 129.18
N LEU A 117 -10.79 24.01 128.13
CA LEU A 117 -10.59 25.15 127.22
C LEU A 117 -10.74 26.51 127.91
N GLN A 118 -11.67 26.63 128.88
CA GLN A 118 -11.80 27.84 129.70
C GLN A 118 -10.58 28.06 130.61
N THR A 119 -10.03 26.98 131.18
CA THR A 119 -8.82 27.04 132.02
C THR A 119 -7.59 27.47 131.22
N GLU A 120 -7.49 27.08 129.95
CA GLU A 120 -6.36 27.42 129.07
C GLU A 120 -6.34 28.91 128.68
N ARG A 121 -7.53 29.52 128.52
CA ARG A 121 -7.70 30.95 128.17
C ARG A 121 -7.18 31.89 129.25
N ASP A 122 -7.47 31.60 130.52
CA ASP A 122 -7.32 32.57 131.61
C ASP A 122 -5.89 32.66 132.18
N MET A 123 -4.98 31.80 131.73
CA MET A 123 -3.63 31.65 132.29
C MET A 123 -2.53 32.50 131.63
N HIS A 124 -2.77 33.22 130.52
CA HIS A 124 -1.65 33.84 129.75
C HIS A 124 -1.89 35.26 129.15
N PRO A 125 -2.14 36.32 129.97
CA PRO A 125 -2.51 37.65 129.46
C PRO A 125 -1.48 38.34 128.55
N GLN A 126 -0.18 38.23 128.86
CA GLN A 126 0.89 38.95 128.13
C GLN A 126 1.01 38.55 126.65
N LYS A 127 0.54 37.35 126.28
CA LYS A 127 0.60 36.83 124.90
C LYS A 127 -0.36 37.57 123.97
N ALA A 128 -1.44 38.14 124.49
CA ALA A 128 -2.47 38.83 123.71
C ALA A 128 -2.02 40.21 123.19
N ALA A 129 -1.22 40.96 123.96
CA ALA A 129 -0.77 42.29 123.56
C ALA A 129 0.18 42.25 122.35
N PHE A 130 1.20 41.38 122.39
CA PHE A 130 2.18 41.19 121.31
C PHE A 130 1.52 40.78 119.98
N LEU A 131 0.46 39.97 120.02
CA LEU A 131 -0.29 39.57 118.84
C LEU A 131 -1.05 40.74 118.19
N LYS A 132 -1.38 41.80 118.93
CA LYS A 132 -2.16 42.94 118.43
C LYS A 132 -1.31 43.91 117.61
N ASP A 133 -0.10 44.24 118.07
CA ASP A 133 0.83 45.07 117.30
C ASP A 133 1.29 44.34 116.03
N ARG A 134 1.56 43.03 116.13
CA ARG A 134 1.95 42.20 114.97
C ARG A 134 0.82 41.99 113.96
N LEU A 135 -0.45 42.14 114.36
CA LEU A 135 -1.57 42.18 113.43
C LEU A 135 -1.57 43.49 112.62
N HIS A 136 -1.25 44.61 113.26
CA HIS A 136 -1.29 45.92 112.61
C HIS A 136 -0.18 46.12 111.58
N THR A 137 1.03 45.58 111.81
CA THR A 137 2.09 45.59 110.79
C THR A 137 1.74 44.72 109.59
N MET A 138 1.27 43.48 109.79
CA MET A 138 0.83 42.63 108.67
C MET A 138 -0.33 43.28 107.88
N GLN A 139 -1.26 43.96 108.56
CA GLN A 139 -2.35 44.66 107.89
C GLN A 139 -1.87 45.84 107.02
N GLU A 140 -0.78 46.51 107.41
CA GLU A 140 -0.18 47.59 106.62
C GLU A 140 0.66 47.04 105.46
N GLU A 141 1.44 45.97 105.66
CA GLU A 141 2.16 45.21 104.62
C GLU A 141 1.19 44.69 103.55
N HIS A 142 0.12 43.99 103.95
CA HIS A 142 -0.94 43.53 103.04
C HIS A 142 -1.59 44.69 102.25
N SER A 143 -1.64 45.90 102.82
CA SER A 143 -2.15 47.09 102.10
C SER A 143 -1.19 47.61 101.02
N GLN A 144 0.08 47.25 101.07
CA GLN A 144 1.10 47.58 100.07
C GLN A 144 1.16 46.47 99.00
N ASP A 145 1.15 45.20 99.44
CA ASP A 145 1.03 44.04 98.55
C ASP A 145 -0.20 44.13 97.65
N LEU A 146 -1.37 44.48 98.20
CA LEU A 146 -2.60 44.68 97.42
C LEU A 146 -2.48 45.77 96.34
N LYS A 147 -1.68 46.82 96.58
CA LYS A 147 -1.45 47.90 95.61
C LYS A 147 -0.48 47.45 94.51
N LEU A 148 0.58 46.72 94.87
CA LEU A 148 1.51 46.13 93.91
C LEU A 148 0.81 45.09 93.04
N LEU A 149 0.04 44.17 93.63
CA LEU A 149 -0.75 43.17 92.91
C LEU A 149 -1.80 43.82 91.99
N HIS A 150 -2.43 44.93 92.42
CA HIS A 150 -3.36 45.66 91.56
C HIS A 150 -2.66 46.32 90.36
N LEU A 151 -1.47 46.89 90.56
CA LEU A 151 -0.64 47.47 89.50
C LEU A 151 -0.15 46.39 88.52
N GLU A 152 0.26 45.23 89.02
CA GLU A 152 0.67 44.08 88.22
C GLU A 152 -0.50 43.50 87.42
N VAL A 153 -1.69 43.37 88.02
CA VAL A 153 -2.92 42.98 87.31
C VAL A 153 -3.30 44.00 86.22
N LEU A 154 -3.08 45.30 86.44
CA LEU A 154 -3.28 46.32 85.40
C LEU A 154 -2.24 46.20 84.27
N ASN A 155 -0.97 45.92 84.58
CA ASN A 155 0.10 45.72 83.61
C ASN A 155 -0.13 44.46 82.76
N LEU A 156 -0.43 43.31 83.39
CA LEU A 156 -0.77 42.06 82.71
C LEU A 156 -2.02 42.22 81.83
N ARG A 157 -3.02 43.01 82.27
CA ARG A 157 -4.19 43.36 81.45
C ARG A 157 -3.85 44.27 80.26
N GLN A 158 -2.80 45.09 80.34
CA GLN A 158 -2.31 45.86 79.19
C GLN A 158 -1.58 44.93 78.22
N GLN A 159 -0.62 44.14 78.69
CA GLN A 159 0.12 43.17 77.88
C GLN A 159 -0.83 42.17 77.16
N LEU A 160 -1.91 41.73 77.83
CA LEU A 160 -2.93 40.89 77.21
C LEU A 160 -3.75 41.63 76.13
N ARG A 161 -3.98 42.95 76.26
CA ARG A 161 -4.56 43.76 75.17
C ARG A 161 -3.59 43.92 74.01
N ASP A 162 -2.33 44.20 74.28
CA ASP A 162 -1.31 44.41 73.25
C ASP A 162 -1.12 43.11 72.44
N VAL A 163 -1.01 41.96 73.11
CA VAL A 163 -0.96 40.64 72.47
C VAL A 163 -2.24 40.32 71.71
N LYS A 164 -3.43 40.73 72.20
CA LYS A 164 -4.70 40.55 71.48
C LYS A 164 -4.75 41.39 70.21
N GLU A 165 -4.27 42.63 70.25
CA GLU A 165 -4.23 43.53 69.09
C GLU A 165 -3.24 43.02 68.03
N GLU A 166 -2.10 42.45 68.42
CA GLU A 166 -1.16 41.80 67.50
C GLU A 166 -1.69 40.45 66.97
N GLU A 167 -2.43 39.67 67.76
CA GLU A 167 -3.15 38.46 67.29
C GLU A 167 -4.17 38.83 66.21
N ASP A 168 -4.98 39.87 66.44
CA ASP A 168 -6.01 40.32 65.49
C ASP A 168 -5.36 40.90 64.21
N LYS A 169 -4.27 41.67 64.30
CA LYS A 169 -3.47 42.12 63.14
C LYS A 169 -2.88 40.96 62.33
N ALA A 170 -2.33 39.95 63.00
CA ALA A 170 -1.79 38.76 62.35
C ALA A 170 -2.91 37.95 61.67
N GLN A 171 -4.09 37.85 62.28
CA GLN A 171 -5.26 37.20 61.68
C GLN A 171 -5.75 37.95 60.42
N ASP A 172 -5.77 39.29 60.43
CA ASP A 172 -6.11 40.09 59.26
C ASP A 172 -5.05 39.97 58.14
N GLU A 173 -3.77 39.84 58.48
CA GLU A 173 -2.71 39.55 57.50
C GLU A 173 -2.84 38.14 56.91
N VAL A 174 -3.14 37.13 57.72
CA VAL A 174 -3.40 35.76 57.25
C VAL A 174 -4.62 35.70 56.32
N GLN A 175 -5.72 36.39 56.65
CA GLN A 175 -6.88 36.50 55.77
C GLN A 175 -6.54 37.20 54.45
N ARG A 176 -5.83 38.33 54.50
CA ARG A 176 -5.37 39.10 53.32
C ARG A 176 -4.44 38.29 52.42
N LEU A 177 -3.51 37.52 53.00
CA LEU A 177 -2.63 36.61 52.27
C LEU A 177 -3.39 35.40 51.69
N THR A 178 -4.39 34.88 52.41
CA THR A 178 -5.26 33.78 51.93
C THR A 178 -6.07 34.22 50.72
N ALA A 179 -6.76 35.36 50.78
CA ALA A 179 -7.50 35.93 49.64
C ALA A 179 -6.57 36.21 48.44
N THR A 180 -5.34 36.70 48.70
CA THR A 180 -4.33 36.92 47.65
C THR A 180 -3.88 35.59 47.01
N LEU A 181 -3.71 34.52 47.80
CA LEU A 181 -3.36 33.18 47.33
C LEU A 181 -4.50 32.53 46.54
N GLU A 182 -5.75 32.69 46.98
CA GLU A 182 -6.94 32.23 46.25
C GLU A 182 -7.05 32.93 44.90
N MET A 183 -6.93 34.26 44.85
CA MET A 183 -6.87 35.04 43.61
C MET A 183 -5.71 34.60 42.70
N ALA A 184 -4.52 34.34 43.25
CA ALA A 184 -3.37 33.83 42.49
C ALA A 184 -3.61 32.40 41.97
N SER A 185 -4.34 31.56 42.71
CA SER A 185 -4.67 30.19 42.29
C SER A 185 -5.72 30.16 41.17
N GLU A 186 -6.75 31.01 41.27
CA GLU A 186 -7.84 31.09 40.28
C GLU A 186 -7.37 31.79 39.00
N THR A 187 -6.52 32.82 39.10
CA THR A 187 -5.86 33.41 37.91
C THR A 187 -4.90 32.43 37.22
N LYS A 188 -4.12 31.64 37.98
CA LYS A 188 -3.28 30.57 37.43
C LYS A 188 -4.11 29.48 36.72
N LYS A 189 -5.24 29.09 37.30
CA LYS A 189 -6.21 28.14 36.72
C LYS A 189 -6.83 28.69 35.43
N ASN A 190 -7.26 29.94 35.42
CA ASN A 190 -7.80 30.62 34.23
C ASN A 190 -6.74 30.78 33.12
N ALA A 191 -5.50 31.08 33.47
CA ALA A 191 -4.38 31.09 32.52
C ALA A 191 -4.14 29.71 31.89
N ALA A 192 -4.18 28.62 32.67
CA ALA A 192 -4.03 27.26 32.16
C ALA A 192 -5.20 26.83 31.25
N ILE A 193 -6.43 27.28 31.54
CA ILE A 193 -7.60 27.07 30.67
C ILE A 193 -7.38 27.78 29.33
N MET A 194 -7.03 29.08 29.34
CA MET A 194 -6.72 29.83 28.12
C MET A 194 -5.56 29.21 27.33
N GLU A 195 -4.56 28.62 28.00
CA GLU A 195 -3.44 27.94 27.34
C GLU A 195 -3.88 26.67 26.59
N GLU A 196 -4.71 25.81 27.17
CA GLU A 196 -5.27 24.66 26.41
C GLU A 196 -6.29 25.09 25.36
N GLU A 197 -7.10 26.13 25.58
CA GLU A 197 -7.95 26.69 24.53
C GLU A 197 -7.11 27.16 23.34
N LEU A 198 -6.04 27.93 23.58
CA LEU A 198 -5.08 28.36 22.56
C LEU A 198 -4.37 27.17 21.87
N LYS A 199 -4.05 26.10 22.61
CA LYS A 199 -3.54 24.87 21.99
C LYS A 199 -4.60 24.18 21.13
N THR A 200 -5.88 24.15 21.52
CA THR A 200 -6.93 23.56 20.67
C THR A 200 -7.23 24.40 19.43
N THR A 201 -7.21 25.74 19.50
CA THR A 201 -7.35 26.59 18.32
C THR A 201 -6.14 26.47 17.40
N LYS A 202 -4.91 26.42 17.93
CA LYS A 202 -3.68 26.10 17.17
C LYS A 202 -3.75 24.72 16.50
N ARG A 203 -4.21 23.68 17.20
CA ARG A 203 -4.45 22.33 16.63
C ARG A 203 -5.47 22.40 15.48
N LYS A 204 -6.60 23.08 15.65
CA LYS A 204 -7.64 23.29 14.62
C LYS A 204 -7.11 24.07 13.40
N MET A 205 -6.34 25.14 13.62
CA MET A 205 -5.72 25.93 12.55
C MET A 205 -4.68 25.10 11.77
N ASN A 206 -3.83 24.33 12.45
CA ASN A 206 -2.86 23.47 11.78
C ASN A 206 -3.53 22.41 10.89
N LEU A 207 -4.62 21.78 11.36
CA LEU A 207 -5.42 20.87 10.54
C LEU A 207 -6.04 21.60 9.34
N LYS A 208 -6.56 22.82 9.52
CA LYS A 208 -7.08 23.64 8.42
C LYS A 208 -6.01 24.01 7.38
N VAL A 209 -4.77 24.29 7.81
CA VAL A 209 -3.62 24.57 6.94
C VAL A 209 -3.15 23.31 6.21
N GLN A 210 -3.13 22.14 6.85
CA GLN A 210 -2.85 20.86 6.20
C GLN A 210 -3.90 20.52 5.14
N GLU A 211 -5.19 20.72 5.46
CA GLU A 211 -6.29 20.52 4.53
C GLU A 211 -6.21 21.48 3.32
N LEU A 212 -5.91 22.77 3.54
CA LEU A 212 -5.71 23.72 2.44
C LEU A 212 -4.49 23.36 1.57
N ARG A 213 -3.39 22.84 2.15
CA ARG A 213 -2.24 22.33 1.39
C ARG A 213 -2.61 21.09 0.55
N ARG A 214 -3.45 20.20 1.09
CA ARG A 214 -3.97 19.00 0.40
C ARG A 214 -4.90 19.36 -0.75
N GLN A 215 -5.80 20.33 -0.54
CA GLN A 215 -6.66 20.87 -1.60
C GLN A 215 -5.82 21.56 -2.69
N LEU A 216 -4.79 22.33 -2.33
CA LEU A 216 -3.88 22.98 -3.28
C LEU A 216 -3.07 21.96 -4.09
N SER A 217 -2.62 20.85 -3.51
CA SER A 217 -1.89 19.81 -4.26
C SER A 217 -2.82 18.98 -5.16
N GLN A 218 -4.04 18.67 -4.72
CA GLN A 218 -5.08 18.06 -5.57
C GLN A 218 -5.46 18.97 -6.74
N GLU A 219 -5.61 20.28 -6.50
CA GLU A 219 -5.95 21.23 -7.56
C GLU A 219 -4.77 21.45 -8.53
N LYS A 220 -3.53 21.48 -8.03
CA LYS A 220 -2.34 21.47 -8.91
C LYS A 220 -2.31 20.23 -9.80
N CYS A 221 -2.59 19.04 -9.24
CA CYS A 221 -2.63 17.78 -9.98
C CYS A 221 -3.75 17.78 -11.07
N ARG A 222 -4.97 18.21 -10.71
CA ARG A 222 -6.08 18.39 -11.67
C ARG A 222 -5.71 19.39 -12.76
N ARG A 223 -5.09 20.51 -12.40
CA ARG A 223 -4.64 21.53 -13.35
C ARG A 223 -3.62 20.95 -14.33
N THR A 224 -2.58 20.25 -13.86
CA THR A 224 -1.61 19.60 -14.76
C THR A 224 -2.25 18.54 -15.65
N SER A 225 -3.28 17.83 -15.18
CA SER A 225 -4.04 16.86 -15.99
C SER A 225 -4.97 17.52 -17.03
N LEU A 226 -5.47 18.72 -16.74
CA LEU A 226 -6.26 19.53 -17.68
C LEU A 226 -5.37 20.24 -18.69
N GLU A 227 -4.17 20.66 -18.29
CA GLU A 227 -3.17 21.26 -19.17
C GLU A 227 -2.57 20.21 -20.12
N SER A 228 -2.29 18.98 -19.66
CA SER A 228 -1.87 17.88 -20.55
C SER A 228 -3.00 17.41 -21.49
N SER A 229 -4.23 17.27 -21.00
CA SER A 229 -5.40 16.96 -21.83
C SER A 229 -5.71 18.07 -22.84
N GLY A 230 -5.56 19.33 -22.45
CA GLY A 230 -5.69 20.50 -23.32
C GLY A 230 -4.64 20.51 -24.43
N SER A 231 -3.37 20.26 -24.10
CA SER A 231 -2.28 20.12 -25.08
C SER A 231 -2.52 18.94 -26.03
N ALA A 232 -3.00 17.80 -25.55
CA ALA A 232 -3.35 16.65 -26.40
C ALA A 232 -4.51 16.97 -27.36
N MET A 233 -5.56 17.66 -26.90
CA MET A 233 -6.64 18.13 -27.78
C MET A 233 -6.16 19.18 -28.80
N LEU A 234 -5.24 20.08 -28.41
CA LEU A 234 -4.65 21.04 -29.34
C LEU A 234 -3.79 20.35 -30.40
N LEU A 235 -2.99 19.35 -30.02
CA LEU A 235 -2.24 18.52 -30.96
C LEU A 235 -3.18 17.81 -31.94
N GLN A 236 -4.24 17.16 -31.44
CA GLN A 236 -5.23 16.47 -32.28
C GLN A 236 -5.97 17.44 -33.22
N ILE A 237 -6.22 18.68 -32.80
CA ILE A 237 -6.78 19.75 -33.65
C ILE A 237 -5.77 20.22 -34.71
N GLN A 238 -4.48 20.27 -34.38
CA GLN A 238 -3.41 20.58 -35.35
C GLN A 238 -3.21 19.46 -36.37
N GLU A 239 -3.21 18.20 -35.94
CA GLU A 239 -3.17 17.01 -36.80
C GLU A 239 -4.38 16.95 -37.74
N MET A 240 -5.59 17.13 -37.20
CA MET A 240 -6.82 17.21 -38.00
C MET A 240 -6.80 18.41 -38.95
N GLY A 241 -6.27 19.56 -38.52
CA GLY A 241 -6.08 20.74 -39.36
C GLY A 241 -5.10 20.50 -40.51
N ALA A 242 -3.98 19.83 -40.24
CA ALA A 242 -3.01 19.43 -41.25
C ALA A 242 -3.59 18.40 -42.23
N ALA A 243 -4.35 17.42 -41.76
CA ALA A 243 -5.06 16.46 -42.60
C ALA A 243 -6.10 17.15 -43.50
N VAL A 244 -6.93 18.06 -42.95
CA VAL A 244 -7.88 18.86 -43.74
C VAL A 244 -7.16 19.75 -44.77
N GLU A 245 -5.96 20.25 -44.47
CA GLU A 245 -5.16 21.04 -45.41
C GLU A 245 -4.48 20.17 -46.50
N VAL A 246 -4.16 18.91 -46.21
CA VAL A 246 -3.78 17.92 -47.22
C VAL A 246 -4.97 17.58 -48.11
N GLU A 247 -6.16 17.33 -47.55
CA GLU A 247 -7.37 17.07 -48.32
C GLU A 247 -7.78 18.27 -49.19
N ARG A 248 -7.66 19.51 -48.70
CA ARG A 248 -7.86 20.73 -49.51
C ARG A 248 -6.91 20.77 -50.71
N LYS A 249 -5.63 20.42 -50.53
CA LYS A 249 -4.65 20.35 -51.62
C LYS A 249 -4.98 19.22 -52.60
N GLN A 250 -5.43 18.06 -52.12
CA GLN A 250 -5.93 16.98 -52.99
C GLN A 250 -7.15 17.41 -53.80
N VAL A 251 -8.13 18.09 -53.19
CA VAL A 251 -9.30 18.65 -53.88
C VAL A 251 -8.89 19.72 -54.90
N GLN A 252 -7.91 20.58 -54.59
CA GLN A 252 -7.42 21.59 -55.53
C GLN A 252 -6.70 20.94 -56.72
N ILE A 253 -5.90 19.89 -56.50
CA ILE A 253 -5.28 19.07 -57.55
C ILE A 253 -6.36 18.38 -58.39
N LEU A 254 -7.40 17.80 -57.75
CA LEU A 254 -8.52 17.17 -58.45
C LEU A 254 -9.29 18.18 -59.31
N GLN A 255 -9.56 19.38 -58.80
CA GLN A 255 -10.17 20.47 -59.56
C GLN A 255 -9.30 20.88 -60.75
N GLN A 256 -7.99 21.04 -60.57
CA GLN A 256 -7.06 21.36 -61.65
C GLN A 256 -7.01 20.24 -62.70
N ASN A 257 -7.05 18.97 -62.28
CA ASN A 257 -7.12 17.82 -63.18
C ASN A 257 -8.45 17.78 -63.94
N CYS A 258 -9.58 18.08 -63.28
CA CYS A 258 -10.89 18.20 -63.95
C CYS A 258 -10.95 19.37 -64.93
N LEU A 259 -10.26 20.49 -64.67
CA LEU A 259 -10.16 21.61 -65.61
C LEU A 259 -9.28 21.25 -66.82
N SER A 260 -8.12 20.62 -66.58
CA SER A 260 -7.23 20.13 -67.64
C SER A 260 -7.91 19.07 -68.52
N LEU A 261 -8.69 18.17 -67.91
CA LEU A 261 -9.49 17.17 -68.62
C LEU A 261 -10.62 17.81 -69.44
N ARG A 262 -11.31 18.84 -68.92
CA ARG A 262 -12.30 19.60 -69.71
C ARG A 262 -11.66 20.31 -70.89
N SER A 263 -10.50 20.92 -70.73
CA SER A 263 -9.75 21.51 -71.85
C SER A 263 -9.34 20.43 -72.87
N SER A 264 -8.86 19.27 -72.43
CA SER A 264 -8.54 18.15 -73.34
C SER A 264 -9.79 17.64 -74.09
N ILE A 265 -10.94 17.54 -73.42
CA ILE A 265 -12.23 17.19 -74.04
C ILE A 265 -12.67 18.26 -75.04
N GLN A 266 -12.53 19.54 -74.72
CA GLN A 266 -12.85 20.63 -75.66
C GLN A 266 -11.92 20.60 -76.88
N ASN A 267 -10.60 20.52 -76.69
CA ASN A 267 -9.64 20.45 -77.78
C ASN A 267 -9.90 19.23 -78.69
N THR A 268 -10.28 18.08 -78.12
CA THR A 268 -10.64 16.89 -78.92
C THR A 268 -12.00 16.99 -79.60
N GLN A 269 -12.95 17.75 -79.06
CA GLN A 269 -14.19 18.11 -79.75
C GLN A 269 -13.96 19.10 -80.91
N GLU A 270 -13.07 20.08 -80.73
CA GLU A 270 -12.68 21.02 -81.78
C GLU A 270 -11.92 20.32 -82.91
N LEU A 271 -10.98 19.42 -82.59
CA LEU A 271 -10.33 18.55 -83.58
C LEU A 271 -11.34 17.63 -84.30
N LEU A 272 -12.29 17.04 -83.59
CA LEU A 272 -13.35 16.23 -84.20
C LEU A 272 -14.23 17.06 -85.15
N ALA A 273 -14.53 18.30 -84.82
CA ALA A 273 -15.26 19.22 -85.70
C ALA A 273 -14.45 19.58 -86.96
N GLN A 274 -13.14 19.83 -86.82
CA GLN A 274 -12.24 20.07 -87.96
C GLN A 274 -12.14 18.84 -88.88
N GLU A 275 -12.01 17.63 -88.34
CA GLU A 275 -12.00 16.41 -89.15
C GLU A 275 -13.36 16.12 -89.80
N GLN A 276 -14.48 16.46 -89.15
CA GLN A 276 -15.81 16.42 -89.78
C GLN A 276 -15.96 17.44 -90.91
N GLN A 277 -15.40 18.65 -90.76
CA GLN A 277 -15.37 19.65 -91.83
C GLN A 277 -14.53 19.17 -93.02
N LYS A 278 -13.28 18.74 -92.80
CA LYS A 278 -12.40 18.17 -93.84
C LYS A 278 -13.06 16.98 -94.54
N LYS A 279 -13.75 16.12 -93.78
CA LYS A 279 -14.53 15.02 -94.35
C LYS A 279 -15.63 15.54 -95.29
N GLY A 280 -16.39 16.56 -94.89
CA GLY A 280 -17.42 17.18 -95.74
C GLY A 280 -16.83 17.83 -97.01
N GLU A 281 -15.68 18.49 -96.90
CA GLU A 281 -14.93 19.05 -98.03
C GLU A 281 -14.44 17.96 -99.00
N LEU A 282 -13.93 16.83 -98.47
CA LEU A 282 -13.54 15.66 -99.26
C LEU A 282 -14.75 14.95 -99.90
N GLU A 283 -15.88 14.81 -99.20
CA GLU A 283 -17.11 14.25 -99.75
C GLU A 283 -17.67 15.14 -100.88
N ALA A 284 -17.60 16.47 -100.72
CA ALA A 284 -17.94 17.43 -101.78
C ALA A 284 -16.99 17.32 -102.99
N ALA A 285 -15.68 17.23 -102.78
CA ALA A 285 -14.69 17.03 -103.84
C ALA A 285 -14.90 15.69 -104.58
N VAL A 286 -15.25 14.62 -103.87
CA VAL A 286 -15.60 13.32 -104.47
C VAL A 286 -16.91 13.39 -105.27
N LEU A 287 -17.88 14.19 -104.86
CA LEU A 287 -19.09 14.44 -105.65
C LEU A 287 -18.79 15.27 -106.91
N GLN A 288 -17.95 16.29 -106.81
CA GLN A 288 -17.49 17.07 -107.96
C GLN A 288 -16.75 16.19 -108.97
N LEU A 289 -15.75 15.42 -108.52
CA LEU A 289 -14.98 14.51 -109.38
C LEU A 289 -15.87 13.43 -110.05
N LYS A 290 -16.95 12.99 -109.41
CA LYS A 290 -17.95 12.11 -110.03
C LYS A 290 -18.76 12.82 -111.11
N SER A 291 -19.18 14.06 -110.88
CA SER A 291 -19.85 14.89 -111.90
C SER A 291 -18.92 15.15 -113.10
N ASP A 292 -17.66 15.49 -112.82
CA ASP A 292 -16.65 15.72 -113.85
C ASP A 292 -16.37 14.45 -114.66
N LEU A 293 -16.28 13.29 -114.01
CA LEU A 293 -16.13 11.99 -114.69
C LEU A 293 -17.32 11.68 -115.59
N ILE A 294 -18.56 11.84 -115.12
CA ILE A 294 -19.77 11.66 -115.93
C ILE A 294 -19.75 12.60 -117.15
N SER A 295 -19.37 13.87 -116.96
CA SER A 295 -19.26 14.84 -118.07
C SER A 295 -18.16 14.47 -119.08
N ARG A 296 -17.09 13.80 -118.63
CA ARG A 296 -16.03 13.27 -119.50
C ARG A 296 -16.47 12.03 -120.24
N ASP A 297 -17.22 11.12 -119.61
CA ASP A 297 -17.78 9.94 -120.28
C ASP A 297 -18.85 10.33 -121.32
N ASP A 298 -19.66 11.36 -121.04
CA ASP A 298 -20.55 12.00 -122.03
C ASP A 298 -19.79 12.60 -123.21
N LEU A 299 -18.65 13.25 -122.95
CA LEU A 299 -17.79 13.84 -123.99
C LEU A 299 -17.08 12.76 -124.81
N ILE A 300 -16.56 11.70 -124.17
CA ILE A 300 -15.97 10.53 -124.84
C ILE A 300 -17.03 9.83 -125.70
N SER A 301 -18.27 9.73 -125.22
CA SER A 301 -19.38 9.16 -126.00
C SER A 301 -19.71 9.99 -127.25
N LYS A 302 -19.70 11.32 -127.14
CA LYS A 302 -19.85 12.24 -128.30
C LYS A 302 -18.68 12.08 -129.27
N LEU A 303 -17.44 12.13 -128.78
CA LEU A 303 -16.23 11.96 -129.59
C LEU A 303 -16.13 10.57 -130.24
N ALA A 304 -16.70 9.53 -129.64
CA ALA A 304 -16.78 8.19 -130.21
C ALA A 304 -17.81 8.13 -131.35
N GLU A 305 -18.98 8.76 -131.19
CA GLU A 305 -19.98 8.85 -132.24
C GLU A 305 -19.52 9.80 -133.37
N GLU A 306 -18.81 10.88 -133.07
CA GLU A 306 -18.13 11.73 -134.05
C GLU A 306 -17.04 10.96 -134.81
N ASN A 307 -16.17 10.21 -134.12
CA ASN A 307 -15.20 9.33 -134.79
C ASN A 307 -15.88 8.28 -135.68
N LYS A 308 -17.01 7.71 -135.24
CA LYS A 308 -17.81 6.77 -136.03
C LYS A 308 -18.42 7.43 -137.27
N ASN A 309 -18.93 8.66 -137.16
CA ASN A 309 -19.43 9.44 -138.29
C ASN A 309 -18.30 9.86 -139.25
N VAL A 310 -17.15 10.29 -138.73
CA VAL A 310 -15.94 10.59 -139.51
C VAL A 310 -15.45 9.32 -140.22
N GLN A 311 -15.37 8.17 -139.55
CA GLN A 311 -14.97 6.89 -140.15
C GLN A 311 -15.97 6.43 -141.23
N MET A 312 -17.27 6.61 -141.02
CA MET A 312 -18.28 6.34 -142.08
C MET A 312 -18.10 7.29 -143.27
N SER A 313 -17.81 8.57 -143.03
CA SER A 313 -17.51 9.52 -144.11
C SER A 313 -16.20 9.19 -144.83
N LEU A 314 -15.15 8.78 -144.11
CA LEU A 314 -13.86 8.39 -144.64
C LEU A 314 -13.96 7.09 -145.43
N ASN A 315 -14.74 6.12 -144.97
CA ASN A 315 -15.04 4.90 -145.73
C ASN A 315 -15.77 5.23 -147.03
N LYS A 316 -16.77 6.12 -146.99
CA LYS A 316 -17.51 6.58 -148.17
C LYS A 316 -16.65 7.39 -149.15
N GLU A 317 -15.75 8.23 -148.64
CA GLU A 317 -14.73 8.87 -149.47
C GLU A 317 -13.67 7.87 -149.96
N HIS A 318 -13.37 6.78 -149.25
CA HIS A 318 -12.51 5.70 -149.75
C HIS A 318 -13.18 4.86 -150.85
N GLU A 319 -14.48 4.59 -150.76
CA GLU A 319 -15.25 3.97 -151.85
C GLU A 319 -15.23 4.86 -153.10
N LYS A 320 -15.50 6.16 -152.93
CA LYS A 320 -15.32 7.16 -153.99
C LYS A 320 -13.87 7.26 -154.47
N ASN A 321 -12.87 7.15 -153.59
CA ASN A 321 -11.46 7.22 -153.97
C ASN A 321 -11.01 5.95 -154.69
N ALA A 322 -11.61 4.78 -154.41
CA ALA A 322 -11.41 3.55 -155.17
C ALA A 322 -12.05 3.66 -156.57
N TYR A 323 -13.27 4.18 -156.65
CA TYR A 323 -13.93 4.51 -157.92
C TYR A 323 -13.09 5.52 -158.73
N LEU A 324 -12.77 6.68 -158.13
CA LEU A 324 -11.92 7.71 -158.71
C LEU A 324 -10.49 7.21 -158.98
N ARG A 325 -9.96 6.18 -158.31
CA ARG A 325 -8.68 5.55 -158.69
C ARG A 325 -8.81 4.67 -159.92
N SER A 326 -9.91 3.94 -160.09
CA SER A 326 -10.17 3.23 -161.35
C SER A 326 -10.38 4.20 -162.51
N GLU A 327 -11.09 5.31 -162.27
CA GLU A 327 -11.27 6.40 -163.23
C GLU A 327 -9.94 7.13 -163.51
N ILE A 328 -9.17 7.51 -162.47
CA ILE A 328 -7.85 8.11 -162.60
C ILE A 328 -6.87 7.18 -163.30
N ILE A 329 -6.89 5.85 -163.11
CA ILE A 329 -6.04 4.94 -163.90
C ILE A 329 -6.38 5.08 -165.40
N SER A 330 -7.67 5.04 -165.76
CA SER A 330 -8.10 5.24 -167.15
C SER A 330 -7.81 6.65 -167.71
N LEU A 331 -7.79 7.67 -166.84
CA LEU A 331 -7.47 9.05 -167.20
C LEU A 331 -5.96 9.36 -167.14
N HIS A 332 -5.15 8.58 -166.44
CA HIS A 332 -3.70 8.76 -166.30
C HIS A 332 -2.98 8.19 -167.54
N GLU A 333 -3.48 7.09 -168.09
CA GLU A 333 -3.10 6.59 -169.43
C GLU A 333 -3.45 7.58 -170.57
N ALA A 334 -4.38 8.51 -170.31
CA ALA A 334 -4.72 9.62 -171.18
C ALA A 334 -3.93 10.91 -170.86
N ALA A 335 -3.68 11.22 -169.58
CA ALA A 335 -3.07 12.46 -169.11
C ALA A 335 -1.54 12.49 -169.18
N GLU A 336 -0.86 11.34 -169.18
CA GLU A 336 0.59 11.28 -169.49
C GLU A 336 0.92 11.84 -170.88
N LYS A 337 -0.07 11.94 -171.77
CA LYS A 337 0.08 12.54 -173.11
C LYS A 337 -0.16 14.07 -173.12
N VAL A 338 -0.48 14.69 -171.97
CA VAL A 338 -0.92 16.10 -171.88
C VAL A 338 -0.21 16.88 -170.75
N GLN A 339 0.10 16.26 -169.62
CA GLN A 339 0.54 16.96 -168.39
C GLN A 339 2.01 17.47 -168.39
N VAL A 340 2.57 17.79 -169.57
CA VAL A 340 3.88 18.48 -169.69
C VAL A 340 3.74 20.00 -169.48
N ILE A 341 2.51 20.54 -169.44
CA ILE A 341 2.23 21.99 -169.41
C ILE A 341 1.27 22.37 -168.27
N MET A 342 1.68 22.18 -166.99
CA MET A 342 0.98 22.77 -165.84
C MET A 342 1.83 22.90 -164.54
N ASN A 343 3.16 22.90 -164.61
CA ASN A 343 4.03 23.00 -163.42
C ASN A 343 4.63 24.41 -163.27
N GLU A 344 3.83 25.40 -162.82
CA GLU A 344 4.29 26.61 -162.10
C GLU A 344 3.12 27.58 -161.74
N THR A 345 2.56 27.46 -160.52
CA THR A 345 2.02 28.56 -159.66
C THR A 345 1.32 28.00 -158.40
N LEU A 346 1.13 28.85 -157.37
CA LEU A 346 0.41 28.59 -156.10
C LEU A 346 1.14 27.74 -155.01
N SER A 347 2.28 28.22 -154.49
CA SER A 347 2.95 27.62 -153.30
C SER A 347 3.03 28.52 -152.06
N ASN A 348 2.88 29.86 -152.19
CA ASN A 348 3.37 30.79 -151.16
C ASN A 348 2.33 31.32 -150.15
N ASP A 349 1.02 31.33 -150.48
CA ASP A 349 -0.01 31.98 -149.64
C ASP A 349 -0.54 31.10 -148.49
N VAL A 350 -0.29 29.78 -148.55
CA VAL A 350 -0.75 28.81 -147.54
C VAL A 350 0.19 28.76 -146.33
N GLU A 351 1.51 28.72 -146.56
CA GLU A 351 2.49 28.60 -145.47
C GLU A 351 2.55 29.85 -144.59
N GLN A 352 2.37 31.05 -145.15
CA GLN A 352 2.36 32.28 -144.35
C GLN A 352 1.22 32.29 -143.32
N LYS A 353 0.05 31.74 -143.65
CA LYS A 353 -1.09 31.61 -142.73
C LYS A 353 -0.86 30.57 -141.64
N ARG A 354 -0.26 29.41 -141.99
CA ARG A 354 0.10 28.36 -141.02
C ARG A 354 1.05 28.90 -139.95
N VAL A 355 2.10 29.62 -140.35
CA VAL A 355 3.10 30.19 -139.42
C VAL A 355 2.49 31.22 -138.47
N THR A 356 1.57 32.07 -138.94
CA THR A 356 0.89 33.03 -138.04
C THR A 356 -0.04 32.33 -137.03
N GLN A 357 -0.68 31.23 -137.41
CA GLN A 357 -1.61 30.52 -136.54
C GLN A 357 -0.87 29.72 -135.45
N THR A 358 0.21 28.99 -135.80
CA THR A 358 1.00 28.26 -134.81
C THR A 358 1.67 29.19 -133.79
N PHE A 359 2.03 30.42 -134.18
CA PHE A 359 2.56 31.41 -133.25
C PHE A 359 1.50 31.92 -132.26
N GLN A 360 0.24 32.07 -132.67
CA GLN A 360 -0.85 32.42 -131.75
C GLN A 360 -1.16 31.28 -130.77
N GLU A 361 -1.20 30.03 -131.26
CA GLU A 361 -1.41 28.85 -130.42
C GLU A 361 -0.29 28.67 -129.37
N GLN A 362 0.97 28.93 -129.75
CA GLN A 362 2.10 28.90 -128.81
C GLN A 362 2.04 29.99 -127.73
N ASN A 363 1.63 31.21 -128.07
CA ASN A 363 1.48 32.28 -127.07
C ASN A 363 0.35 31.98 -126.06
N LEU A 364 -0.78 31.45 -126.51
CA LEU A 364 -1.87 31.02 -125.61
C LEU A 364 -1.44 29.88 -124.66
N LEU A 365 -0.60 28.96 -125.14
CA LEU A 365 0.01 27.92 -124.32
C LEU A 365 1.01 28.49 -123.29
N LEU A 366 1.78 29.51 -123.67
CA LEU A 366 2.72 30.20 -122.80
C LEU A 366 2.00 31.00 -121.70
N ASP A 367 0.93 31.72 -122.05
CA ASP A 367 0.10 32.46 -121.08
C ASP A 367 -0.61 31.51 -120.10
N ALA A 368 -1.10 30.35 -120.57
CA ALA A 368 -1.65 29.31 -119.71
C ALA A 368 -0.60 28.71 -118.75
N ALA A 369 0.63 28.50 -119.21
CA ALA A 369 1.73 28.04 -118.37
C ALA A 369 2.12 29.10 -117.31
N HIS A 370 2.22 30.37 -117.70
CA HIS A 370 2.46 31.48 -116.77
C HIS A 370 1.35 31.60 -115.71
N ALA A 371 0.08 31.39 -116.10
CA ALA A 371 -1.04 31.38 -115.16
C ALA A 371 -0.95 30.22 -114.15
N SER A 372 -0.60 28.99 -114.59
CA SER A 372 -0.40 27.84 -113.69
C SER A 372 0.73 28.11 -112.69
N ILE A 373 1.91 28.51 -113.18
CA ILE A 373 3.07 28.82 -112.34
C ILE A 373 2.78 29.94 -111.34
N THR A 374 2.02 30.97 -111.74
CA THR A 374 1.60 32.05 -110.83
C THR A 374 0.65 31.55 -109.74
N SER A 375 -0.28 30.65 -110.07
CA SER A 375 -1.19 30.02 -109.11
C SER A 375 -0.44 29.12 -108.12
N GLU A 376 0.49 28.31 -108.61
CA GLU A 376 1.35 27.44 -107.78
C GLU A 376 2.26 28.24 -106.85
N LEU A 377 2.90 29.31 -107.33
CA LEU A 377 3.68 30.23 -106.49
C LEU A 377 2.84 30.92 -105.41
N GLN A 378 1.59 31.28 -105.71
CA GLN A 378 0.68 31.87 -104.73
C GLN A 378 0.20 30.83 -103.70
N ASN A 379 -0.03 29.57 -104.10
CA ASN A 379 -0.35 28.47 -103.18
C ASN A 379 0.82 28.16 -102.24
N LEU A 380 2.03 27.97 -102.76
CA LEU A 380 3.25 27.76 -101.96
C LEU A 380 3.52 28.92 -100.99
N LYS A 381 3.18 30.15 -101.39
CA LYS A 381 3.25 31.33 -100.52
C LYS A 381 2.21 31.28 -99.39
N ASN A 382 0.98 30.85 -99.67
CA ASN A 382 -0.07 30.65 -98.66
C ASN A 382 0.33 29.54 -97.67
N GLU A 383 0.77 28.38 -98.17
CA GLU A 383 1.28 27.27 -97.37
C GLU A 383 2.44 27.70 -96.46
N LYS A 384 3.41 28.47 -97.00
CA LYS A 384 4.49 29.05 -96.20
C LYS A 384 3.98 29.94 -95.06
N THR A 385 2.95 30.75 -95.29
CA THR A 385 2.37 31.57 -94.20
C THR A 385 1.61 30.75 -93.16
N GLN A 386 0.97 29.64 -93.55
CA GLN A 386 0.32 28.72 -92.61
C GLN A 386 1.37 27.95 -91.77
N LEU A 387 2.43 27.45 -92.40
CA LEU A 387 3.53 26.78 -91.71
C LEU A 387 4.27 27.72 -90.75
N GLN A 388 4.45 29.00 -91.11
CA GLN A 388 4.99 30.00 -90.20
C GLN A 388 4.08 30.20 -88.97
N ALA A 389 2.76 30.36 -89.19
CA ALA A 389 1.81 30.51 -88.09
C ALA A 389 1.77 29.27 -87.16
N HIS A 390 1.88 28.06 -87.71
CA HIS A 390 2.01 26.83 -86.93
C HIS A 390 3.33 26.77 -86.14
N LEU A 391 4.45 27.21 -86.72
CA LEU A 391 5.73 27.28 -86.02
C LEU A 391 5.69 28.29 -84.86
N ASP A 392 5.14 29.48 -85.10
CA ASP A 392 5.00 30.54 -84.09
C ASP A 392 4.07 30.09 -82.94
N HIS A 393 3.00 29.37 -83.26
CA HIS A 393 2.11 28.74 -82.27
C HIS A 393 2.83 27.66 -81.44
N LEU A 394 3.58 26.76 -82.09
CA LEU A 394 4.34 25.71 -81.41
C LEU A 394 5.44 26.28 -80.50
N VAL A 395 6.08 27.38 -80.91
CA VAL A 395 7.02 28.15 -80.07
C VAL A 395 6.32 28.76 -78.86
N LEU A 396 5.10 29.30 -79.03
CA LEU A 396 4.30 29.81 -77.91
C LEU A 396 3.93 28.70 -76.92
N GLU A 397 3.48 27.53 -77.41
CA GLU A 397 3.18 26.37 -76.56
C GLU A 397 4.42 25.85 -75.82
N HIS A 398 5.57 25.73 -76.52
CA HIS A 398 6.83 25.32 -75.92
C HIS A 398 7.25 26.26 -74.77
N ASN A 399 7.14 27.58 -74.98
CA ASN A 399 7.43 28.58 -73.95
C ASN A 399 6.45 28.51 -72.77
N GLN A 400 5.15 28.27 -73.01
CA GLN A 400 4.20 28.04 -71.92
C GLN A 400 4.50 26.76 -71.13
N CYS A 401 4.90 25.68 -71.79
CA CYS A 401 5.30 24.44 -71.13
C CYS A 401 6.59 24.61 -70.32
N LEU A 402 7.57 25.37 -70.83
CA LEU A 402 8.79 25.72 -70.11
C LEU A 402 8.49 26.56 -68.85
N GLN A 403 7.61 27.55 -68.96
CA GLN A 403 7.15 28.35 -67.80
C GLN A 403 6.43 27.48 -66.76
N LYS A 404 5.51 26.62 -67.20
CA LYS A 404 4.80 25.66 -66.32
C LYS A 404 5.77 24.72 -65.61
N ALA A 405 6.82 24.27 -66.28
CA ALA A 405 7.88 23.43 -65.70
C ALA A 405 8.71 24.20 -64.65
N GLN A 406 9.18 25.42 -64.95
CA GLN A 406 9.91 26.25 -63.98
C GLN A 406 9.05 26.59 -62.75
N ASP A 407 7.77 26.85 -62.94
CA ASP A 407 6.87 27.16 -61.81
C ASP A 407 6.45 25.90 -61.04
N ALA A 408 6.55 24.71 -61.62
CA ALA A 408 6.50 23.45 -60.87
C ALA A 408 7.79 23.23 -60.06
N GLU A 409 8.96 23.43 -60.68
CA GLU A 409 10.28 23.31 -60.07
C GLU A 409 10.44 24.22 -58.84
N LYS A 410 10.08 25.50 -58.96
CA LYS A 410 10.04 26.46 -57.83
C LYS A 410 9.14 25.98 -56.68
N ARG A 411 7.96 25.40 -57.01
CA ARG A 411 7.04 24.85 -56.00
C ARG A 411 7.63 23.61 -55.32
N THR A 412 8.31 22.73 -56.05
CA THR A 412 9.01 21.59 -55.45
C THR A 412 10.23 22.00 -54.62
N ALA A 413 10.94 23.07 -54.99
CA ALA A 413 12.04 23.63 -54.19
C ALA A 413 11.53 24.17 -52.85
N VAL A 414 10.49 25.02 -52.84
CA VAL A 414 9.87 25.53 -51.61
C VAL A 414 9.28 24.39 -50.75
N GLN A 415 8.71 23.35 -51.37
CA GLN A 415 8.24 22.17 -50.65
C GLN A 415 9.39 21.35 -50.04
N LYS A 416 10.54 21.26 -50.72
CA LYS A 416 11.75 20.62 -50.21
C LYS A 416 12.30 21.39 -49.00
N GLU A 417 12.46 22.72 -49.10
CA GLU A 417 12.93 23.56 -48.00
C GLU A 417 12.01 23.45 -46.75
N LEU A 418 10.70 23.40 -46.95
CA LEU A 418 9.72 23.21 -45.86
C LEU A 418 9.87 21.83 -45.18
N LEU A 419 10.13 20.78 -45.95
CA LEU A 419 10.39 19.44 -45.43
C LEU A 419 11.74 19.37 -44.69
N GLU A 420 12.79 19.94 -45.25
CA GLU A 420 14.13 20.00 -44.62
C GLU A 420 14.10 20.81 -43.31
N SER A 421 13.38 21.95 -43.29
CA SER A 421 13.11 22.72 -42.06
C SER A 421 12.32 21.91 -41.02
N THR A 422 11.31 21.14 -41.46
CA THR A 422 10.52 20.27 -40.58
C THR A 422 11.36 19.13 -40.00
N ILE A 423 12.22 18.51 -40.80
CA ILE A 423 13.17 17.46 -40.37
C ILE A 423 14.20 18.04 -39.39
N ALA A 424 14.73 19.23 -39.64
CA ALA A 424 15.65 19.91 -38.73
C ALA A 424 15.01 20.20 -37.36
N ARG A 425 13.76 20.70 -37.35
CA ARG A 425 12.99 20.91 -36.11
C ARG A 425 12.78 19.60 -35.34
N LEU A 426 12.33 18.55 -36.02
CA LEU A 426 12.07 17.24 -35.38
C LEU A 426 13.37 16.60 -34.84
N ARG A 427 14.52 16.81 -35.50
CA ARG A 427 15.83 16.39 -34.97
C ARG A 427 16.20 17.16 -33.71
N GLY A 428 16.03 18.48 -33.68
CA GLY A 428 16.27 19.29 -32.47
C GLY A 428 15.35 18.94 -31.30
N GLU A 429 14.08 18.62 -31.57
CA GLU A 429 13.12 18.14 -30.56
C GLU A 429 13.52 16.76 -30.01
N LEU A 430 14.01 15.85 -30.86
CA LEU A 430 14.54 14.56 -30.45
C LEU A 430 15.84 14.69 -29.63
N GLU A 431 16.78 15.53 -30.05
CA GLU A 431 18.02 15.82 -29.33
C GLU A 431 17.75 16.43 -27.95
N ALA A 432 16.82 17.39 -27.86
CA ALA A 432 16.40 17.96 -26.58
C ALA A 432 15.77 16.91 -25.65
N SER A 433 14.92 16.02 -26.17
CA SER A 433 14.34 14.93 -25.37
C SER A 433 15.39 13.88 -24.93
N LEU A 434 16.40 13.60 -25.75
CA LEU A 434 17.54 12.76 -25.38
C LEU A 434 18.44 13.43 -24.31
N GLN A 435 18.59 14.76 -24.35
CA GLN A 435 19.34 15.52 -23.35
C GLN A 435 18.58 15.65 -22.01
N GLU A 436 17.25 15.78 -22.04
CA GLU A 436 16.40 15.66 -20.85
C GLU A 436 16.49 14.24 -20.26
N LYS A 437 16.37 13.21 -21.10
CA LYS A 437 16.50 11.80 -20.69
C LYS A 437 17.84 11.48 -20.02
N THR A 438 18.97 11.98 -20.54
CA THR A 438 20.29 11.76 -19.91
C THR A 438 20.44 12.53 -18.60
N SER A 439 19.86 13.73 -18.51
CA SER A 439 19.83 14.54 -17.29
C SER A 439 19.01 13.85 -16.19
N LEU A 440 17.79 13.39 -16.49
CA LEU A 440 16.94 12.60 -15.59
C LEU A 440 17.57 11.26 -15.17
N LEU A 441 18.38 10.64 -16.04
CA LEU A 441 19.11 9.42 -15.72
C LEU A 441 20.27 9.71 -14.74
N GLY A 442 20.99 10.81 -14.91
CA GLY A 442 22.00 11.28 -13.95
C GLY A 442 21.40 11.69 -12.59
N GLU A 443 20.23 12.33 -12.58
CA GLU A 443 19.48 12.61 -11.34
C GLU A 443 19.05 11.31 -10.65
N LYS A 444 18.50 10.34 -11.39
CA LYS A 444 18.15 9.00 -10.87
C LYS A 444 19.37 8.31 -10.25
N GLU A 445 20.53 8.34 -10.91
CA GLU A 445 21.77 7.77 -10.36
C GLU A 445 22.23 8.50 -9.09
N SER A 446 22.01 9.83 -9.00
CA SER A 446 22.34 10.58 -7.80
C SER A 446 21.40 10.26 -6.64
N LEU A 447 20.10 10.17 -6.89
CA LEU A 447 19.11 9.73 -5.91
C LEU A 447 19.36 8.27 -5.48
N GLN A 448 19.77 7.38 -6.38
CA GLN A 448 20.14 6.00 -6.01
C GLN A 448 21.39 5.98 -5.12
N ARG A 449 22.41 6.79 -5.42
CA ARG A 449 23.60 6.94 -4.54
C ARG A 449 23.22 7.47 -3.16
N GLU A 450 22.28 8.41 -3.08
CA GLU A 450 21.79 8.98 -1.82
C GLU A 450 20.91 8.00 -1.03
N VAL A 451 20.05 7.22 -1.70
CA VAL A 451 19.30 6.12 -1.09
C VAL A 451 20.25 5.06 -0.52
N ASN A 452 21.21 4.58 -1.30
CA ASN A 452 22.19 3.59 -0.84
C ASN A 452 22.99 4.09 0.38
N LYS A 453 23.37 5.38 0.39
CA LYS A 453 24.02 6.02 1.54
C LYS A 453 23.11 6.05 2.77
N ASN A 454 21.85 6.45 2.62
CA ASN A 454 20.88 6.49 3.70
C ASN A 454 20.52 5.10 4.24
N GLU A 455 20.55 4.06 3.40
CA GLU A 455 20.41 2.66 3.81
C GLU A 455 21.63 2.18 4.59
N GLN A 456 22.85 2.56 4.17
CA GLN A 456 24.09 2.24 4.89
C GLN A 456 24.16 2.97 6.25
N GLU A 457 23.75 4.24 6.31
CA GLU A 457 23.67 5.00 7.57
C GLU A 457 22.64 4.37 8.52
N LYS A 458 21.45 3.96 8.03
CA LYS A 458 20.47 3.21 8.83
C LYS A 458 20.96 1.83 9.26
N ALA A 459 21.74 1.13 8.44
CA ALA A 459 22.35 -0.14 8.82
C ALA A 459 23.36 0.05 9.95
N GLN A 460 24.13 1.15 9.93
CA GLN A 460 25.05 1.53 10.99
C GLN A 460 24.31 1.92 12.28
N GLU A 461 23.29 2.78 12.21
CA GLU A 461 22.43 3.12 13.36
C GLU A 461 21.81 1.86 13.97
N LYS A 462 21.24 0.98 13.13
CA LYS A 462 20.67 -0.30 13.58
C LYS A 462 21.72 -1.13 14.32
N CYS A 463 22.93 -1.25 13.79
CA CYS A 463 24.01 -1.99 14.45
C CYS A 463 24.33 -1.42 15.83
N THR A 464 24.47 -0.08 15.96
CA THR A 464 24.71 0.56 17.26
C THR A 464 23.55 0.38 18.25
N LEU A 465 22.30 0.37 17.78
CA LEU A 465 21.13 0.09 18.61
C LEU A 465 21.04 -1.38 19.03
N GLU A 466 21.50 -2.32 18.21
CA GLU A 466 21.62 -3.73 18.57
C GLU A 466 22.74 -3.96 19.60
N GLU A 467 23.85 -3.22 19.54
CA GLU A 467 24.90 -3.19 20.57
C GLU A 467 24.41 -2.60 21.90
N GLU A 468 23.71 -1.46 21.88
CA GLU A 468 23.11 -0.87 23.08
C GLU A 468 22.07 -1.81 23.70
N LEU A 469 21.20 -2.43 22.90
CA LEU A 469 20.19 -3.37 23.38
C LEU A 469 20.84 -4.65 23.96
N ALA A 470 21.94 -5.13 23.38
CA ALA A 470 22.72 -6.21 23.96
C ALA A 470 23.34 -5.82 25.31
N LYS A 471 23.87 -4.59 25.44
CA LYS A 471 24.38 -4.05 26.71
C LYS A 471 23.29 -3.95 27.77
N TYR A 472 22.15 -3.32 27.47
CA TYR A 472 21.03 -3.23 28.41
C TYR A 472 20.51 -4.61 28.82
N LYS A 473 20.58 -5.62 27.95
CA LYS A 473 20.24 -7.01 28.27
C LYS A 473 21.23 -7.65 29.25
N VAL A 474 22.52 -7.32 29.18
CA VAL A 474 23.52 -7.71 30.18
C VAL A 474 23.25 -7.00 31.52
N ASP A 475 23.03 -5.68 31.49
CA ASP A 475 22.73 -4.89 32.70
C ASP A 475 21.46 -5.41 33.41
N VAL A 476 20.41 -5.72 32.66
CA VAL A 476 19.18 -6.35 33.18
C VAL A 476 19.48 -7.72 33.79
N ASN A 477 20.27 -8.59 33.14
CA ASN A 477 20.63 -9.89 33.71
C ASN A 477 21.43 -9.74 35.03
N THR A 478 22.35 -8.79 35.11
CA THR A 478 23.13 -8.50 36.33
C THR A 478 22.24 -7.95 37.45
N LEU A 479 21.28 -7.08 37.12
CA LEU A 479 20.27 -6.60 38.08
C LEU A 479 19.33 -7.72 38.54
N THR A 480 18.88 -8.61 37.64
CA THR A 480 18.05 -9.77 37.99
C THR A 480 18.80 -10.73 38.92
N HIS A 481 20.08 -11.01 38.66
CA HIS A 481 20.88 -11.85 39.55
C HIS A 481 21.13 -11.17 40.91
N SER A 482 21.35 -9.85 40.92
CA SER A 482 21.48 -9.07 42.17
C SER A 482 20.20 -9.09 42.99
N LEU A 483 19.03 -8.99 42.33
CA LEU A 483 17.71 -9.06 42.95
C LEU A 483 17.44 -10.47 43.50
N GLN A 484 17.74 -11.53 42.75
CA GLN A 484 17.66 -12.90 43.24
C GLN A 484 18.56 -13.13 44.47
N THR A 485 19.78 -12.57 44.48
CA THR A 485 20.69 -12.64 45.65
C THR A 485 20.21 -11.79 46.84
N LEU A 486 19.23 -10.90 46.64
CA LEU A 486 18.52 -10.19 47.71
C LEU A 486 17.26 -10.94 48.16
N GLU A 487 16.56 -11.62 47.26
CA GLU A 487 15.46 -12.54 47.59
C GLU A 487 15.95 -13.72 48.43
N GLU A 488 17.11 -14.31 48.07
CA GLU A 488 17.76 -15.38 48.86
C GLU A 488 18.13 -14.87 50.27
N ARG A 489 18.74 -13.68 50.41
CA ARG A 489 19.00 -13.07 51.72
C ARG A 489 17.74 -12.71 52.50
N ASN A 490 16.69 -12.24 51.83
CA ASN A 490 15.40 -11.95 52.48
C ASN A 490 14.73 -13.25 52.95
N LYS A 491 14.94 -14.37 52.24
CA LYS A 491 14.52 -15.69 52.69
C LYS A 491 15.34 -16.17 53.89
N ASP A 492 16.67 -16.04 53.87
CA ASP A 492 17.51 -16.37 55.03
C ASP A 492 17.12 -15.55 56.28
N LEU A 493 16.70 -14.29 56.09
CA LEU A 493 16.16 -13.43 57.15
C LEU A 493 14.74 -13.84 57.58
N ALA A 494 13.89 -14.32 56.67
CA ALA A 494 12.58 -14.87 56.99
C ALA A 494 12.68 -16.20 57.76
N ASP A 495 13.62 -17.07 57.38
CA ASP A 495 13.92 -18.32 58.10
C ASP A 495 14.53 -18.04 59.50
N GLN A 496 15.27 -16.93 59.66
CA GLN A 496 15.69 -16.41 60.98
C GLN A 496 14.54 -15.82 61.79
N LEU A 497 13.58 -15.13 61.17
CA LEU A 497 12.37 -14.64 61.84
C LEU A 497 11.48 -15.81 62.30
N ALA A 498 11.29 -16.84 61.47
CA ALA A 498 10.55 -18.05 61.81
C ALA A 498 11.18 -18.83 62.98
N TYR A 499 12.50 -18.74 63.16
CA TYR A 499 13.20 -19.28 64.34
C TYR A 499 12.90 -18.47 65.62
N LEU A 500 12.71 -17.16 65.50
CA LEU A 500 12.35 -16.27 66.62
C LEU A 500 10.86 -16.33 66.97
N GLU A 501 9.97 -16.52 65.98
CA GLU A 501 8.53 -16.74 66.19
C GLU A 501 8.24 -18.02 67.00
N LEU A 502 9.18 -18.98 67.06
CA LEU A 502 9.07 -20.17 67.90
C LEU A 502 9.21 -19.89 69.43
N GLN A 503 9.33 -18.62 69.86
CA GLN A 503 9.41 -18.23 71.26
C GLN A 503 8.32 -17.26 71.76
N GLN A 504 7.49 -16.68 70.90
CA GLN A 504 6.42 -15.76 71.34
C GLN A 504 5.13 -15.95 70.54
N ASP A 505 4.08 -16.35 71.25
CA ASP A 505 2.70 -16.48 70.75
C ASP A 505 1.87 -15.21 71.08
N GLU A 506 0.68 -15.10 70.48
CA GLU A 506 -0.35 -14.06 70.69
C GLU A 506 -0.07 -12.61 70.23
N ALA A 507 -0.53 -12.23 69.02
CA ALA A 507 -1.36 -11.03 68.79
C ALA A 507 -2.00 -10.90 67.38
N ASP A 508 -3.17 -10.24 67.36
CA ASP A 508 -3.82 -9.48 66.28
C ASP A 508 -4.32 -10.09 64.95
N TYR A 509 -5.66 -10.16 64.89
CA TYR A 509 -6.57 -10.65 63.86
C TYR A 509 -6.61 -9.86 62.52
N HIS A 510 -5.60 -9.04 62.21
CA HIS A 510 -5.77 -7.92 61.27
C HIS A 510 -5.59 -8.23 59.77
N GLY A 511 -5.02 -9.40 59.41
CA GLY A 511 -4.67 -9.75 58.03
C GLY A 511 -5.85 -10.09 57.10
N LEU A 512 -6.87 -10.79 57.61
CA LEU A 512 -7.91 -11.42 56.77
C LEU A 512 -8.83 -10.42 56.04
N ALA A 513 -8.88 -9.17 56.50
CA ALA A 513 -9.61 -8.09 55.85
C ALA A 513 -8.89 -7.55 54.59
N ARG A 514 -7.55 -7.41 54.65
CA ARG A 514 -6.74 -6.86 53.54
C ARG A 514 -6.84 -7.73 52.28
N GLN A 515 -6.69 -9.05 52.44
CA GLN A 515 -6.68 -9.99 51.33
C GLN A 515 -8.03 -10.04 50.56
N LYS A 516 -9.15 -9.76 51.24
CA LYS A 516 -10.47 -9.63 50.58
C LYS A 516 -10.57 -8.33 49.76
N VAL A 517 -10.10 -7.21 50.30
CA VAL A 517 -10.04 -5.92 49.57
C VAL A 517 -9.13 -6.02 48.34
N GLU A 518 -7.99 -6.68 48.48
CA GLU A 518 -7.01 -6.90 47.41
C GLU A 518 -7.56 -7.79 46.28
N ASN A 519 -8.27 -8.88 46.60
CA ASN A 519 -8.95 -9.73 45.62
C ASN A 519 -10.04 -8.96 44.83
N VAL A 520 -10.75 -8.05 45.49
CA VAL A 520 -11.74 -7.15 44.85
C VAL A 520 -11.05 -6.10 43.98
N LEU A 521 -9.95 -5.49 44.45
CA LEU A 521 -9.14 -4.55 43.66
C LEU A 521 -8.55 -5.21 42.41
N GLY A 522 -8.09 -6.46 42.50
CA GLY A 522 -7.63 -7.24 41.34
C GLY A 522 -8.71 -7.41 40.27
N LYS A 523 -9.94 -7.78 40.69
CA LYS A 523 -11.10 -7.92 39.81
C LYS A 523 -11.55 -6.59 39.18
N ILE A 524 -11.54 -5.50 39.95
CA ILE A 524 -11.82 -4.14 39.45
C ILE A 524 -10.73 -3.69 38.46
N THR A 525 -9.47 -4.02 38.71
CA THR A 525 -8.35 -3.67 37.81
C THR A 525 -8.43 -4.45 36.49
N GLN A 526 -8.76 -5.74 36.55
CA GLN A 526 -8.99 -6.54 35.34
C GLN A 526 -10.22 -6.05 34.54
N SER A 527 -11.32 -5.68 35.19
CA SER A 527 -12.49 -5.13 34.49
C SER A 527 -12.20 -3.75 33.87
N LYS A 528 -11.47 -2.88 34.58
CA LYS A 528 -10.98 -1.59 34.07
C LYS A 528 -10.08 -1.76 32.85
N ASN A 529 -9.16 -2.74 32.86
CA ASN A 529 -8.28 -3.02 31.73
C ASN A 529 -9.07 -3.61 30.53
N LYS A 530 -10.07 -4.46 30.78
CA LYS A 530 -10.96 -4.98 29.71
C LYS A 530 -11.84 -3.88 29.10
N LEU A 531 -12.33 -2.95 29.91
CA LEU A 531 -13.04 -1.75 29.45
C LEU A 531 -12.13 -0.79 28.68
N ALA A 532 -10.86 -0.64 29.08
CA ALA A 532 -9.88 0.15 28.31
C ALA A 532 -9.59 -0.48 26.93
N TYR A 533 -9.47 -1.81 26.87
CA TYR A 533 -9.29 -2.54 25.62
C TYR A 533 -10.49 -2.40 24.67
N GLU A 534 -11.71 -2.65 25.15
CA GLU A 534 -12.93 -2.48 24.34
C GLU A 534 -13.16 -1.00 23.96
N LYS A 535 -12.81 -0.03 24.82
CA LYS A 535 -12.80 1.39 24.46
C LYS A 535 -11.83 1.67 23.31
N GLY A 536 -10.60 1.14 23.35
CA GLY A 536 -9.63 1.28 22.26
C GLY A 536 -10.12 0.67 20.95
N LYS A 537 -10.69 -0.54 21.02
CA LYS A 537 -11.28 -1.27 19.89
C LYS A 537 -12.48 -0.53 19.27
N LEU A 538 -13.37 0.04 20.09
CA LEU A 538 -14.45 0.93 19.63
C LEU A 538 -13.90 2.23 19.03
N GLN A 539 -12.86 2.82 19.61
CA GLN A 539 -12.27 4.07 19.11
C GLN A 539 -11.53 3.89 17.78
N ILE A 540 -10.95 2.71 17.52
CA ILE A 540 -10.48 2.31 16.18
C ILE A 540 -11.67 2.15 15.22
N LYS A 541 -12.78 1.54 15.66
CA LYS A 541 -13.99 1.37 14.86
C LYS A 541 -14.62 2.71 14.45
N VAL A 542 -14.62 3.69 15.35
CA VAL A 542 -15.07 5.06 15.08
C VAL A 542 -14.17 5.72 14.02
N LYS A 543 -12.84 5.65 14.15
CA LYS A 543 -11.92 6.18 13.13
C LYS A 543 -12.16 5.58 11.73
N GLN A 544 -12.36 4.26 11.65
CA GLN A 544 -12.66 3.60 10.37
C GLN A 544 -13.97 4.11 9.73
N LEU A 545 -14.98 4.45 10.55
CA LEU A 545 -16.22 5.05 10.06
C LEU A 545 -16.06 6.53 9.70
N GLU A 546 -15.22 7.29 10.41
CA GLU A 546 -14.85 8.67 10.05
C GLU A 546 -14.09 8.72 8.71
N GLU A 547 -13.16 7.78 8.48
CA GLU A 547 -12.40 7.62 7.23
C GLU A 547 -13.31 7.19 6.05
N GLN A 548 -14.28 6.32 6.29
CA GLN A 548 -15.33 5.96 5.32
C GLN A 548 -16.27 7.15 5.01
N LEU A 549 -16.66 7.94 6.01
CA LEU A 549 -17.46 9.15 5.80
C LEU A 549 -16.69 10.21 5.01
N HIS A 550 -15.38 10.35 5.26
CA HIS A 550 -14.52 11.29 4.54
C HIS A 550 -14.37 10.91 3.06
N SER A 551 -14.08 9.64 2.76
CA SER A 551 -14.01 9.13 1.37
C SER A 551 -15.36 9.19 0.63
N PHE A 552 -16.48 8.99 1.32
CA PHE A 552 -17.82 9.25 0.76
C PHE A 552 -18.05 10.73 0.45
N THR A 553 -17.57 11.64 1.32
CA THR A 553 -17.64 13.08 1.10
C THR A 553 -16.78 13.53 -0.10
N GLU A 554 -15.58 12.97 -0.25
CA GLU A 554 -14.73 13.24 -1.41
C GLU A 554 -15.38 12.75 -2.71
N THR A 555 -15.92 11.54 -2.75
CA THR A 555 -16.59 11.00 -3.95
C THR A 555 -17.87 11.77 -4.31
N CYS A 556 -18.63 12.27 -3.33
CA CYS A 556 -19.72 13.23 -3.60
C CYS A 556 -19.20 14.52 -4.27
N SER A 557 -18.09 15.08 -3.76
CA SER A 557 -17.50 16.30 -4.35
C SER A 557 -16.97 16.10 -5.77
N GLN A 558 -16.46 14.91 -6.08
CA GLN A 558 -16.04 14.51 -7.43
C GLN A 558 -17.26 14.37 -8.36
N ASN A 559 -18.35 13.77 -7.87
CA ASN A 559 -19.60 13.62 -8.63
C ASN A 559 -20.20 14.99 -8.99
N ASP A 560 -20.19 15.95 -8.05
CA ASP A 560 -20.60 17.33 -8.29
C ASP A 560 -19.70 18.08 -9.28
N HIS A 561 -18.41 17.79 -9.32
CA HIS A 561 -17.49 18.33 -10.33
C HIS A 561 -17.80 17.78 -11.72
N LEU A 562 -18.02 16.46 -11.86
CA LEU A 562 -18.46 15.82 -13.11
C LEU A 562 -19.81 16.37 -13.58
N ARG A 563 -20.77 16.60 -12.68
CA ARG A 563 -22.09 17.15 -13.02
C ARG A 563 -21.99 18.60 -13.54
N LYS A 564 -21.04 19.40 -13.04
CA LYS A 564 -20.71 20.73 -13.57
C LYS A 564 -20.05 20.64 -14.95
N LEU A 565 -19.13 19.68 -15.15
CA LEU A 565 -18.45 19.48 -16.44
C LEU A 565 -19.44 19.06 -17.55
N ASN A 566 -20.33 18.10 -17.27
CA ASN A 566 -21.39 17.71 -18.20
C ASN A 566 -22.28 18.90 -18.59
N LYS A 567 -22.72 19.71 -17.63
CA LYS A 567 -23.53 20.91 -17.91
C LYS A 567 -22.78 21.94 -18.77
N ALA A 568 -21.45 22.03 -18.64
CA ALA A 568 -20.63 22.88 -19.51
C ALA A 568 -20.47 22.29 -20.93
N LEU A 569 -20.42 20.96 -21.06
CA LEU A 569 -20.40 20.26 -22.35
C LEU A 569 -21.75 20.36 -23.09
N GLU A 570 -22.87 20.24 -22.38
CA GLU A 570 -24.22 20.50 -22.90
C GLU A 570 -24.36 21.94 -23.43
N GLY A 571 -23.80 22.92 -22.71
CA GLY A 571 -23.71 24.31 -23.16
C GLY A 571 -22.89 24.49 -24.45
N LYS A 572 -21.75 23.79 -24.57
CA LYS A 572 -20.95 23.80 -25.81
C LYS A 572 -21.67 23.09 -26.97
N TYR A 573 -22.34 21.97 -26.71
CA TYR A 573 -23.08 21.21 -27.73
C TYR A 573 -24.25 22.03 -28.31
N THR A 574 -25.01 22.71 -27.45
CA THR A 574 -26.09 23.60 -27.88
C THR A 574 -25.56 24.84 -28.63
N GLN A 575 -24.42 25.39 -28.24
CA GLN A 575 -23.75 26.46 -28.99
C GLN A 575 -23.31 25.99 -30.40
N VAL A 576 -22.69 24.81 -30.51
CA VAL A 576 -22.28 24.23 -31.81
C VAL A 576 -23.49 23.95 -32.71
N LYS A 577 -24.61 23.46 -32.14
CA LYS A 577 -25.86 23.24 -32.89
C LYS A 577 -26.40 24.54 -33.50
N SER A 578 -26.43 25.63 -32.72
CA SER A 578 -26.89 26.94 -33.21
C SER A 578 -25.97 27.52 -34.30
N ILE A 579 -24.65 27.28 -34.24
CA ILE A 579 -23.72 27.67 -35.30
C ILE A 579 -23.95 26.85 -36.57
N LEU A 580 -24.23 25.55 -36.46
CA LEU A 580 -24.57 24.68 -37.59
C LEU A 580 -25.86 25.14 -38.29
N GLU A 581 -26.92 25.39 -37.52
CA GLU A 581 -28.21 25.89 -38.03
C GLU A 581 -28.03 27.23 -38.79
N LYS A 582 -27.27 28.17 -38.23
CA LYS A 582 -26.97 29.45 -38.87
C LYS A 582 -26.13 29.30 -40.16
N ASN A 583 -25.16 28.39 -40.17
CA ASN A 583 -24.36 28.11 -41.37
C ASN A 583 -25.21 27.48 -42.49
N GLU A 584 -26.21 26.67 -42.14
CA GLU A 584 -27.16 26.08 -43.10
C GLU A 584 -28.09 27.15 -43.70
N GLU A 585 -28.56 28.11 -42.90
CA GLU A 585 -29.30 29.29 -43.39
C GLU A 585 -28.46 30.16 -44.33
N GLU A 586 -27.19 30.44 -43.99
CA GLU A 586 -26.27 31.22 -44.83
C GLU A 586 -25.96 30.50 -46.16
N LEU A 587 -25.79 29.18 -46.15
CA LEU A 587 -25.64 28.37 -47.37
C LEU A 587 -26.91 28.40 -48.24
N LEU A 588 -28.09 28.27 -47.64
CA LEU A 588 -29.37 28.39 -48.36
C LEU A 588 -29.56 29.77 -48.98
N GLN A 589 -29.08 30.83 -48.33
CA GLN A 589 -29.13 32.20 -48.86
C GLN A 589 -28.10 32.41 -49.99
N ALA A 590 -26.90 31.85 -49.87
CA ALA A 590 -25.89 31.88 -50.94
C ALA A 590 -26.34 31.10 -52.19
N VAL A 591 -26.99 29.94 -52.03
CA VAL A 591 -27.57 29.15 -53.13
C VAL A 591 -28.65 29.96 -53.85
N LYS A 592 -29.58 30.60 -53.13
CA LYS A 592 -30.60 31.47 -53.74
C LYS A 592 -29.99 32.64 -54.53
N GLY A 593 -28.90 33.24 -54.04
CA GLY A 593 -28.18 34.30 -54.76
C GLY A 593 -27.54 33.80 -56.05
N ARG A 594 -26.88 32.64 -56.02
CA ARG A 594 -26.30 31.99 -57.21
C ARG A 594 -27.37 31.65 -58.26
N ASP A 595 -28.49 31.10 -57.82
CA ASP A 595 -29.53 30.60 -58.72
C ASP A 595 -30.29 31.77 -59.41
N ALA A 596 -30.46 32.90 -58.71
CA ALA A 596 -30.92 34.14 -59.31
C ALA A 596 -29.94 34.68 -60.37
N ALA A 597 -28.64 34.68 -60.09
CA ALA A 597 -27.62 35.11 -61.06
C ALA A 597 -27.54 34.18 -62.29
N LEU A 598 -27.83 32.88 -62.13
CA LEU A 598 -27.98 31.94 -63.24
C LEU A 598 -29.21 32.28 -64.10
N GLN A 599 -30.34 32.64 -63.49
CA GLN A 599 -31.55 33.04 -64.21
C GLN A 599 -31.34 34.35 -64.99
N GLU A 600 -30.59 35.30 -64.44
CA GLU A 600 -30.19 36.53 -65.14
C GLU A 600 -29.25 36.24 -66.33
N ASN A 601 -28.27 35.35 -66.16
CA ASN A 601 -27.40 34.92 -67.27
C ASN A 601 -28.18 34.22 -68.39
N GLN A 602 -29.17 33.38 -68.05
CA GLN A 602 -30.05 32.75 -69.05
C GLN A 602 -30.88 33.80 -69.83
N LYS A 603 -31.35 34.85 -69.16
CA LYS A 603 -32.04 35.96 -69.81
C LYS A 603 -31.12 36.74 -70.75
N LEU A 604 -29.94 37.15 -70.27
CA LEU A 604 -28.94 37.87 -71.07
C LEU A 604 -28.48 37.07 -72.31
N LYS A 605 -28.41 35.74 -72.21
CA LYS A 605 -28.15 34.85 -73.35
C LYS A 605 -29.25 34.93 -74.41
N GLY A 606 -30.52 34.91 -74.00
CA GLY A 606 -31.65 35.09 -74.92
C GLY A 606 -31.72 36.50 -75.55
N ASP A 607 -31.37 37.53 -74.78
CA ASP A 607 -31.27 38.91 -75.28
C ASP A 607 -30.12 39.08 -76.31
N LEU A 608 -29.00 38.35 -76.13
CA LEU A 608 -27.88 38.27 -77.09
C LEU A 608 -28.25 37.51 -78.37
N GLU A 609 -28.86 36.33 -78.25
CA GLU A 609 -29.35 35.55 -79.42
C GLU A 609 -30.34 36.40 -80.24
N ALA A 610 -31.24 37.12 -79.57
CA ALA A 610 -32.17 38.05 -80.21
C ALA A 610 -31.52 39.35 -80.75
N LEU A 611 -30.22 39.59 -80.52
CA LEU A 611 -29.45 40.68 -81.12
C LEU A 611 -28.69 40.19 -82.37
N GLU A 612 -28.01 39.04 -82.26
CA GLU A 612 -27.31 38.38 -83.36
C GLU A 612 -28.27 38.07 -84.52
N ASP A 613 -29.46 37.58 -84.19
CA ASP A 613 -30.54 37.31 -85.13
C ASP A 613 -31.14 38.58 -85.80
N LYS A 614 -30.83 39.79 -85.29
CA LYS A 614 -31.15 41.08 -85.94
C LYS A 614 -30.01 41.57 -86.84
N GLU A 615 -28.75 41.44 -86.42
CA GLU A 615 -27.60 41.82 -87.26
C GLU A 615 -27.47 40.91 -88.49
N SER A 616 -27.73 39.61 -88.35
CA SER A 616 -27.82 38.66 -89.47
C SER A 616 -28.86 39.12 -90.52
N LYS A 617 -30.05 39.56 -90.07
CA LYS A 617 -31.10 40.09 -90.96
C LYS A 617 -30.73 41.42 -91.63
N LYS A 618 -29.89 42.26 -91.00
CA LYS A 618 -29.34 43.45 -91.67
C LYS A 618 -28.29 43.08 -92.70
N MET A 619 -27.38 42.15 -92.39
CA MET A 619 -26.32 41.69 -93.29
C MET A 619 -26.91 41.14 -94.59
N GLY A 620 -27.94 40.29 -94.49
CA GLY A 620 -28.69 39.78 -95.65
C GLY A 620 -29.45 40.83 -96.47
N ASN A 621 -29.72 42.02 -95.92
CA ASN A 621 -30.29 43.14 -96.67
C ASN A 621 -29.20 43.92 -97.43
N PHE A 622 -28.06 44.22 -96.82
CA PHE A 622 -26.92 44.84 -97.51
C PHE A 622 -26.39 43.96 -98.65
N GLN A 623 -26.35 42.64 -98.44
CA GLN A 623 -25.91 41.68 -99.45
C GLN A 623 -26.86 41.63 -100.68
N ARG A 624 -28.15 41.95 -100.51
CA ARG A 624 -29.13 42.07 -101.60
C ARG A 624 -28.97 43.37 -102.39
N GLN A 625 -28.81 44.50 -101.69
CA GLN A 625 -28.55 45.81 -102.31
C GLN A 625 -27.25 45.80 -103.14
N LEU A 626 -26.23 45.05 -102.71
CA LEU A 626 -24.98 44.87 -103.46
C LEU A 626 -25.14 44.02 -104.74
N ALA A 627 -26.18 43.18 -104.83
CA ALA A 627 -26.50 42.43 -106.05
C ALA A 627 -27.24 43.32 -107.08
N GLU A 628 -28.24 44.07 -106.62
CA GLU A 628 -29.00 45.04 -107.42
C GLU A 628 -28.06 46.07 -108.08
N ALA A 629 -27.11 46.63 -107.32
CA ALA A 629 -26.11 47.56 -107.82
C ALA A 629 -25.13 46.96 -108.86
N LYS A 630 -25.00 45.63 -108.95
CA LYS A 630 -24.20 44.98 -110.00
C LYS A 630 -24.98 44.80 -111.31
N GLU A 631 -26.29 44.60 -111.24
CA GLU A 631 -27.14 44.47 -112.43
C GLU A 631 -27.21 45.77 -113.24
N ASP A 632 -27.31 46.92 -112.58
CA ASP A 632 -27.37 48.22 -113.25
C ASP A 632 -26.05 48.60 -113.95
N ASN A 633 -24.90 48.13 -113.44
CA ASN A 633 -23.62 48.30 -114.14
C ASN A 633 -23.60 47.58 -115.51
N CYS A 634 -24.24 46.42 -115.64
CA CYS A 634 -24.35 45.73 -116.93
C CYS A 634 -25.20 46.51 -117.96
N LYS A 635 -26.18 47.30 -117.49
CA LYS A 635 -27.05 48.13 -118.35
C LYS A 635 -26.28 49.32 -118.94
N VAL A 636 -25.30 49.87 -118.20
CA VAL A 636 -24.42 50.95 -118.68
C VAL A 636 -23.50 50.47 -119.82
N THR A 637 -22.96 49.25 -119.74
CA THR A 637 -22.11 48.68 -120.80
C THR A 637 -22.83 48.62 -122.16
N ILE A 638 -24.09 48.20 -122.17
CA ILE A 638 -24.91 48.10 -123.39
C ILE A 638 -25.19 49.48 -124.00
N MET A 639 -25.24 50.55 -123.20
CA MET A 639 -25.38 51.91 -123.73
C MET A 639 -24.12 52.42 -124.46
N LEU A 640 -22.92 51.97 -124.06
CA LEU A 640 -21.66 52.42 -124.66
C LEU A 640 -21.44 51.87 -126.08
N GLU A 641 -21.78 50.61 -126.34
CA GLU A 641 -21.67 50.01 -127.68
C GLU A 641 -22.55 50.74 -128.72
N ASN A 642 -23.74 51.18 -128.31
CA ASN A 642 -24.68 51.89 -129.17
C ASN A 642 -24.17 53.29 -129.59
N VAL A 643 -23.30 53.93 -128.81
CA VAL A 643 -22.68 55.22 -129.19
C VAL A 643 -21.63 55.04 -130.28
N LEU A 644 -20.82 53.98 -130.21
CA LEU A 644 -19.75 53.70 -131.17
C LEU A 644 -20.30 53.46 -132.59
N ALA A 645 -21.48 52.86 -132.72
CA ALA A 645 -22.14 52.65 -134.01
C ALA A 645 -22.43 53.95 -134.78
N SER A 646 -22.61 55.09 -134.10
CA SER A 646 -22.96 56.36 -134.74
C SER A 646 -21.79 57.03 -135.50
N HIS A 647 -20.54 56.75 -135.10
CA HIS A 647 -19.35 57.41 -135.64
C HIS A 647 -19.10 57.09 -137.13
N SER A 648 -19.45 55.87 -137.56
CA SER A 648 -19.27 55.38 -138.94
C SER A 648 -19.92 56.25 -140.02
N LYS A 649 -21.05 56.90 -139.71
CA LYS A 649 -21.78 57.77 -140.66
C LYS A 649 -21.12 59.12 -140.91
N MET A 650 -20.19 59.56 -140.06
CA MET A 650 -19.52 60.86 -140.22
C MET A 650 -18.44 60.83 -141.32
N GLN A 651 -17.86 59.66 -141.58
CA GLN A 651 -16.70 59.49 -142.47
C GLN A 651 -17.04 59.71 -143.95
N GLY A 652 -18.23 59.30 -144.40
CA GLY A 652 -18.69 59.45 -145.79
C GLY A 652 -19.01 60.89 -146.23
N ALA A 653 -18.90 61.88 -145.33
CA ALA A 653 -18.99 63.30 -145.69
C ALA A 653 -17.65 63.87 -146.17
N LEU A 654 -16.53 63.27 -145.77
CA LEU A 654 -15.17 63.79 -146.01
C LEU A 654 -14.72 63.57 -147.46
N GLU A 655 -15.03 62.39 -148.03
CA GLU A 655 -14.56 61.94 -149.34
C GLU A 655 -14.99 62.86 -150.50
N LYS A 656 -16.12 63.55 -150.38
CA LYS A 656 -16.63 64.46 -151.42
C LYS A 656 -15.86 65.78 -151.55
N VAL A 657 -15.11 66.19 -150.53
CA VAL A 657 -14.21 67.36 -150.60
C VAL A 657 -12.89 67.01 -151.31
N GLN A 658 -12.54 65.73 -151.34
CA GLN A 658 -11.21 65.25 -151.75
C GLN A 658 -11.00 65.19 -153.26
N ILE A 659 -12.08 65.19 -154.06
CA ILE A 659 -12.02 65.11 -155.53
C ILE A 659 -11.58 66.45 -156.15
N GLU A 660 -12.14 67.57 -155.72
CA GLU A 660 -11.94 68.87 -156.41
C GLU A 660 -10.57 69.50 -156.10
N LEU A 661 -9.89 69.06 -155.03
CA LEU A 661 -8.49 69.41 -154.74
C LEU A 661 -7.53 68.84 -155.81
N GLY A 662 -7.76 67.60 -156.26
CA GLY A 662 -6.88 66.90 -157.20
C GLY A 662 -6.67 67.62 -158.54
N ARG A 663 -7.65 68.44 -158.96
CA ARG A 663 -7.56 69.22 -160.21
C ARG A 663 -6.65 70.44 -160.10
N ARG A 664 -6.42 70.97 -158.88
CA ARG A 664 -5.40 72.01 -158.61
C ARG A 664 -4.03 71.42 -158.30
N ASP A 665 -3.98 70.24 -157.69
CA ASP A 665 -2.71 69.54 -157.42
C ASP A 665 -1.93 69.20 -158.69
N SER A 666 -2.59 69.02 -159.82
CA SER A 666 -1.95 68.68 -161.11
C SER A 666 -1.10 69.84 -161.70
N GLU A 667 -1.47 71.09 -161.43
CA GLU A 667 -0.71 72.28 -161.85
C GLU A 667 0.44 72.55 -160.87
N ILE A 668 0.17 72.36 -159.56
CA ILE A 668 1.18 72.36 -158.51
C ILE A 668 2.19 71.20 -158.72
N ALA A 669 1.79 70.08 -159.32
CA ALA A 669 2.65 68.92 -159.60
C ALA A 669 3.84 69.26 -160.51
N GLY A 670 3.69 70.20 -161.45
CA GLY A 670 4.77 70.65 -162.32
C GLY A 670 5.92 71.30 -161.52
N LEU A 671 5.60 72.32 -160.72
CA LEU A 671 6.57 73.02 -159.87
C LEU A 671 7.02 72.16 -158.66
N LYS A 672 6.15 71.27 -158.15
CA LYS A 672 6.54 70.21 -157.21
C LYS A 672 7.58 69.28 -157.82
N LYS A 673 7.56 68.95 -159.13
CA LYS A 673 8.50 67.99 -159.75
C LYS A 673 9.94 68.54 -159.82
N GLU A 674 10.10 69.81 -160.14
CA GLU A 674 11.41 70.47 -160.18
C GLU A 674 11.96 70.76 -158.77
N ARG A 675 11.09 71.15 -157.83
CA ARG A 675 11.42 71.14 -156.40
C ARG A 675 11.77 69.74 -155.91
N ALA A 676 11.04 68.71 -156.32
CA ALA A 676 11.21 67.34 -155.87
C ALA A 676 12.54 66.73 -156.35
N LEU A 677 13.06 67.06 -157.53
CA LEU A 677 14.39 66.59 -157.93
C LEU A 677 15.51 67.14 -157.01
N ASN A 678 15.41 68.41 -156.61
CA ASN A 678 16.34 69.00 -155.65
C ASN A 678 16.09 68.48 -154.22
N GLN A 679 14.82 68.37 -153.80
CA GLN A 679 14.42 67.81 -152.51
C GLN A 679 14.86 66.34 -152.39
N GLN A 680 14.75 65.52 -153.44
CA GLN A 680 15.14 64.10 -153.48
C GLN A 680 16.65 63.91 -153.32
N ARG A 681 17.45 64.90 -153.75
CA ARG A 681 18.91 64.90 -153.59
C ARG A 681 19.32 65.28 -152.16
N VAL A 682 18.56 66.15 -151.49
CA VAL A 682 18.72 66.44 -150.05
C VAL A 682 18.21 65.26 -149.23
N GLN A 683 17.01 64.74 -149.52
CA GLN A 683 16.39 63.57 -148.91
C GLN A 683 17.22 62.28 -149.04
N LYS A 684 18.08 62.14 -150.05
CA LYS A 684 19.05 61.04 -150.09
C LYS A 684 20.12 61.17 -149.00
N LEU A 685 20.67 62.36 -148.81
CA LEU A 685 21.67 62.63 -147.78
C LEU A 685 21.05 62.61 -146.39
N GLU A 686 19.83 63.12 -146.23
CA GLU A 686 19.02 62.97 -145.01
C GLU A 686 18.73 61.50 -144.73
N ALA A 687 18.23 60.73 -145.71
CA ALA A 687 17.94 59.30 -145.53
C ALA A 687 19.19 58.43 -145.31
N GLU A 688 20.37 58.83 -145.80
CA GLU A 688 21.64 58.19 -145.47
C GLU A 688 22.03 58.46 -144.00
N VAL A 689 21.85 59.71 -143.51
CA VAL A 689 22.05 60.06 -142.09
C VAL A 689 21.03 59.36 -141.19
N ASP A 690 19.75 59.39 -141.54
CA ASP A 690 18.67 58.67 -140.85
C ASP A 690 18.92 57.16 -140.86
N GLN A 691 19.46 56.58 -141.94
CA GLN A 691 19.83 55.17 -141.97
C GLN A 691 20.95 54.85 -140.98
N TRP A 692 21.95 55.73 -140.82
CA TRP A 692 23.00 55.53 -139.82
C TRP A 692 22.52 55.78 -138.39
N GLN A 693 21.66 56.75 -138.15
CA GLN A 693 21.06 56.98 -136.82
C GLN A 693 20.05 55.88 -136.46
N ALA A 694 19.25 55.37 -137.41
CA ALA A 694 18.40 54.22 -137.20
C ALA A 694 19.21 52.94 -136.93
N ARG A 695 20.35 52.74 -137.62
CA ARG A 695 21.28 51.64 -137.31
C ARG A 695 21.88 51.78 -135.91
N MET A 696 22.24 52.98 -135.49
CA MET A 696 22.75 53.25 -134.14
C MET A 696 21.68 52.93 -133.09
N LEU A 697 20.45 53.43 -133.26
CA LEU A 697 19.31 53.13 -132.38
C LEU A 697 18.92 51.66 -132.38
N VAL A 698 19.04 50.93 -133.50
CA VAL A 698 18.82 49.48 -133.54
C VAL A 698 19.94 48.73 -132.82
N VAL A 699 21.20 49.17 -132.91
CA VAL A 699 22.32 48.56 -132.18
C VAL A 699 22.22 48.83 -130.67
N ASP A 700 21.80 50.03 -130.25
CA ASP A 700 21.51 50.35 -128.84
C ASP A 700 20.25 49.62 -128.34
N ALA A 701 19.22 49.46 -129.17
CA ALA A 701 18.04 48.64 -128.86
C ALA A 701 18.40 47.15 -128.72
N GLN A 702 19.31 46.62 -129.55
CA GLN A 702 19.82 45.26 -129.40
C GLN A 702 20.65 45.12 -128.13
N HIS A 703 21.66 45.97 -127.90
CA HIS A 703 22.47 45.91 -126.68
C HIS A 703 21.63 46.06 -125.41
N SER A 704 20.64 46.96 -125.38
CA SER A 704 19.73 47.05 -124.23
C SER A 704 18.83 45.82 -124.11
N SER A 705 18.28 45.30 -125.21
CA SER A 705 17.46 44.06 -125.20
C SER A 705 18.23 42.79 -124.81
N GLU A 706 19.55 42.75 -125.01
CA GLU A 706 20.41 41.61 -124.66
C GLU A 706 21.00 41.77 -123.24
N VAL A 707 21.45 42.97 -122.86
CA VAL A 707 22.07 43.24 -121.55
C VAL A 707 21.04 43.38 -120.43
N GLU A 708 19.86 43.97 -120.67
CA GLU A 708 18.87 44.18 -119.60
C GLU A 708 18.30 42.86 -119.02
N PRO A 709 17.96 41.83 -119.82
CA PRO A 709 17.57 40.53 -119.29
C PRO A 709 18.72 39.82 -118.56
N LEU A 710 19.96 39.91 -119.06
CA LEU A 710 21.12 39.32 -118.40
C LEU A 710 21.43 40.00 -117.06
N GLN A 711 21.30 41.32 -116.98
CA GLN A 711 21.45 42.09 -115.73
C GLN A 711 20.35 41.72 -114.73
N LYS A 712 19.08 41.64 -115.17
CA LYS A 712 17.96 41.20 -114.33
C LYS A 712 18.16 39.76 -113.83
N ALA A 713 18.60 38.84 -114.70
CA ALA A 713 18.90 37.46 -114.30
C ALA A 713 20.06 37.37 -113.30
N LEU A 714 21.11 38.18 -113.48
CA LEU A 714 22.24 38.28 -112.55
C LEU A 714 21.80 38.83 -111.19
N ASP A 715 20.95 39.85 -111.14
CA ASP A 715 20.49 40.44 -109.88
C ASP A 715 19.45 39.56 -109.15
N VAL A 716 18.61 38.83 -109.88
CA VAL A 716 17.80 37.73 -109.32
C VAL A 716 18.70 36.64 -108.72
N ALA A 717 19.70 36.17 -109.47
CA ALA A 717 20.64 35.16 -108.98
C ALA A 717 21.48 35.64 -107.78
N ARG A 718 21.79 36.94 -107.69
CA ARG A 718 22.45 37.56 -106.52
C ARG A 718 21.53 37.55 -105.30
N GLU A 719 20.28 37.98 -105.43
CA GLU A 719 19.34 38.02 -104.31
C GLU A 719 18.91 36.60 -103.89
N ASP A 720 18.85 35.63 -104.79
CA ASP A 720 18.62 34.23 -104.45
C ASP A 720 19.83 33.58 -103.77
N ASN A 721 21.07 33.90 -104.17
CA ASN A 721 22.26 33.55 -103.39
C ASN A 721 22.26 34.22 -102.01
N ARG A 722 21.74 35.46 -101.89
CA ARG A 722 21.62 36.17 -100.61
C ARG A 722 20.59 35.50 -99.68
N LYS A 723 19.43 35.08 -100.23
CA LYS A 723 18.44 34.26 -99.51
C LYS A 723 19.01 32.91 -99.11
N LEU A 724 19.78 32.25 -99.98
CA LEU A 724 20.44 30.97 -99.68
C LEU A 724 21.44 31.13 -98.53
N ALA A 725 22.28 32.17 -98.56
CA ALA A 725 23.22 32.47 -97.47
C ALA A 725 22.50 32.75 -96.15
N MET A 726 21.44 33.57 -96.16
CA MET A 726 20.61 33.81 -94.97
C MET A 726 19.94 32.53 -94.45
N SER A 727 19.44 31.66 -95.35
CA SER A 727 18.83 30.38 -94.99
C SER A 727 19.85 29.40 -94.40
N LEU A 728 21.07 29.37 -94.93
CA LEU A 728 22.17 28.56 -94.40
C LEU A 728 22.64 29.07 -93.03
N GLU A 729 22.73 30.39 -92.86
CA GLU A 729 23.10 30.98 -91.56
C GLU A 729 22.00 30.75 -90.51
N GLN A 730 20.73 30.88 -90.87
CA GLN A 730 19.60 30.48 -90.01
C GLN A 730 19.66 28.98 -89.67
N ALA A 731 19.93 28.10 -90.64
CA ALA A 731 20.09 26.68 -90.39
C ALA A 731 21.25 26.39 -89.41
N LEU A 732 22.41 27.03 -89.60
CA LEU A 732 23.56 26.91 -88.69
C LEU A 732 23.24 27.45 -87.29
N GLN A 733 22.53 28.58 -87.16
CA GLN A 733 22.08 29.11 -85.87
C GLN A 733 21.11 28.15 -85.17
N THR A 734 20.13 27.56 -85.89
CA THR A 734 19.25 26.55 -85.31
C THR A 734 19.99 25.27 -84.91
N ASN A 735 20.98 24.83 -85.69
CA ASN A 735 21.80 23.66 -85.38
C ASN A 735 22.65 23.89 -84.12
N ASN A 736 23.31 25.05 -84.00
CA ASN A 736 24.05 25.44 -82.79
C ASN A 736 23.12 25.54 -81.57
N HIS A 737 21.89 26.01 -81.73
CA HIS A 737 20.89 26.05 -80.64
C HIS A 737 20.39 24.65 -80.25
N LEU A 738 20.26 23.73 -81.20
CA LEU A 738 19.94 22.32 -80.94
C LEU A 738 21.11 21.58 -80.28
N GLN A 739 22.36 21.86 -80.68
CA GLN A 739 23.56 21.34 -80.02
C GLN A 739 23.62 21.80 -78.56
N ALA A 740 23.51 23.11 -78.29
CA ALA A 740 23.50 23.63 -76.92
C ALA A 740 22.34 23.08 -76.06
N LYS A 741 21.20 22.72 -76.69
CA LYS A 741 20.10 22.00 -76.03
C LYS A 741 20.44 20.53 -75.76
N LEU A 742 21.14 19.87 -76.67
CA LEU A 742 21.61 18.49 -76.51
C LEU A 742 22.65 18.41 -75.38
N ASP A 743 23.65 19.30 -75.40
CA ASP A 743 24.69 19.42 -74.37
C ASP A 743 24.03 19.62 -72.98
N HIS A 744 23.09 20.57 -72.86
CA HIS A 744 22.38 20.81 -71.61
C HIS A 744 21.48 19.63 -71.16
N ILE A 745 20.94 18.85 -72.09
CA ILE A 745 20.21 17.61 -71.76
C ILE A 745 21.18 16.53 -71.30
N GLN A 746 22.37 16.45 -71.88
CA GLN A 746 23.42 15.51 -71.49
C GLN A 746 23.99 15.83 -70.10
N ASP A 747 24.35 17.09 -69.82
CA ASP A 747 24.75 17.57 -68.49
C ASP A 747 23.71 17.18 -67.42
N ARG A 748 22.42 17.40 -67.73
CA ARG A 748 21.31 17.06 -66.84
C ARG A 748 21.11 15.55 -66.67
N LEU A 749 21.44 14.75 -67.69
CA LEU A 749 21.38 13.29 -67.61
C LEU A 749 22.51 12.78 -66.73
N GLU A 750 23.74 13.24 -66.93
CA GLU A 750 24.91 12.92 -66.09
C GLU A 750 24.68 13.33 -64.63
N CYS A 751 24.12 14.53 -64.37
CA CYS A 751 23.71 14.93 -63.02
C CYS A 751 22.66 13.99 -62.40
N LYS A 752 21.70 13.48 -63.18
CA LYS A 752 20.69 12.53 -62.69
C LYS A 752 21.21 11.10 -62.54
N GLU A 753 22.26 10.72 -63.26
CA GLU A 753 22.96 9.45 -63.01
C GLU A 753 23.80 9.52 -61.74
N LEU A 754 24.44 10.67 -61.45
CA LEU A 754 25.12 10.92 -60.17
C LEU A 754 24.13 10.92 -58.99
N GLU A 755 23.02 11.67 -59.07
CA GLU A 755 21.95 11.61 -58.05
C GLU A 755 21.44 10.17 -57.83
N ARG A 756 21.36 9.35 -58.88
CA ARG A 756 20.96 7.94 -58.77
C ARG A 756 22.02 7.10 -58.05
N GLN A 757 23.31 7.34 -58.26
CA GLN A 757 24.39 6.66 -57.55
C GLN A 757 24.45 7.07 -56.07
N ASP A 758 24.29 8.36 -55.76
CA ASP A 758 24.20 8.87 -54.39
C ASP A 758 22.98 8.28 -53.65
N LEU A 759 21.84 8.15 -54.33
CA LEU A 759 20.65 7.51 -53.77
C LEU A 759 20.84 6.00 -53.56
N GLU A 760 21.54 5.28 -54.45
CA GLU A 760 21.79 3.85 -54.29
C GLU A 760 22.77 3.58 -53.14
N THR A 761 23.90 4.29 -53.08
CA THR A 761 24.86 4.18 -51.96
C THR A 761 24.24 4.62 -50.62
N CYS A 762 23.33 5.59 -50.63
CA CYS A 762 22.56 5.94 -49.44
C CYS A 762 21.59 4.82 -49.01
N LYS A 763 20.94 4.12 -49.95
CA LYS A 763 20.14 2.92 -49.63
C LYS A 763 21.01 1.81 -49.06
N GLU A 764 22.14 1.52 -49.69
CA GLU A 764 23.10 0.50 -49.22
C GLU A 764 23.52 0.78 -47.78
N ARG A 765 23.93 2.03 -47.48
CA ARG A 765 24.27 2.44 -46.11
C ARG A 765 23.11 2.29 -45.14
N ILE A 766 21.89 2.71 -45.50
CA ILE A 766 20.69 2.53 -44.66
C ILE A 766 20.38 1.04 -44.42
N THR A 767 20.56 0.18 -45.43
CA THR A 767 20.38 -1.27 -45.24
C THR A 767 21.44 -1.85 -44.32
N GLU A 768 22.70 -1.40 -44.40
CA GLU A 768 23.78 -1.86 -43.52
C GLU A 768 23.60 -1.35 -42.08
N GLU A 769 23.25 -0.07 -41.91
CA GLU A 769 22.82 0.52 -40.64
C GLU A 769 21.70 -0.33 -40.01
N SER A 770 20.66 -0.69 -40.78
CA SER A 770 19.56 -1.53 -40.28
C SER A 770 19.93 -2.98 -39.96
N LYS A 771 20.95 -3.56 -40.63
CA LYS A 771 21.50 -4.88 -40.27
C LYS A 771 22.25 -4.80 -38.94
N VAL A 772 23.13 -3.80 -38.79
CA VAL A 772 23.92 -3.59 -37.57
C VAL A 772 23.02 -3.31 -36.37
N GLU A 773 21.95 -2.52 -36.54
CA GLU A 773 20.93 -2.35 -35.50
C GLU A 773 20.22 -3.67 -35.15
N ALA A 774 19.84 -4.47 -36.15
CA ALA A 774 19.22 -5.78 -35.92
C ALA A 774 20.17 -6.79 -35.24
N GLU A 775 21.45 -6.77 -35.57
CA GLU A 775 22.50 -7.59 -34.95
C GLU A 775 22.74 -7.15 -33.50
N LEU A 776 22.91 -5.86 -33.23
CA LEU A 776 23.03 -5.31 -31.87
C LEU A 776 21.79 -5.61 -31.01
N HIS A 777 20.59 -5.58 -31.59
CA HIS A 777 19.37 -6.02 -30.92
C HIS A 777 19.34 -7.54 -30.66
N ALA A 778 19.82 -8.36 -31.60
CA ALA A 778 19.92 -9.80 -31.40
C ALA A 778 20.95 -10.15 -30.29
N GLU A 779 22.12 -9.51 -30.29
CA GLU A 779 23.12 -9.63 -29.23
C GLU A 779 22.58 -9.19 -27.87
N HIS A 780 21.87 -8.07 -27.80
CA HIS A 780 21.26 -7.60 -26.55
C HIS A 780 20.20 -8.59 -26.02
N VAL A 781 19.37 -9.15 -26.91
CA VAL A 781 18.42 -10.21 -26.56
C VAL A 781 19.12 -11.49 -26.11
N GLU A 782 20.25 -11.87 -26.72
CA GLU A 782 21.03 -13.03 -26.28
C GLU A 782 21.73 -12.79 -24.93
N ALA A 783 22.26 -11.58 -24.70
CA ALA A 783 22.83 -11.17 -23.42
C ALA A 783 21.78 -11.21 -22.30
N LEU A 784 20.57 -10.68 -22.54
CA LEU A 784 19.45 -10.78 -21.60
C LEU A 784 19.03 -12.24 -21.37
N ARG A 785 18.99 -13.10 -22.40
CA ARG A 785 18.73 -14.54 -22.25
C ARG A 785 19.79 -15.22 -21.38
N LYS A 786 21.07 -14.90 -21.58
CA LYS A 786 22.18 -15.39 -20.75
C LYS A 786 22.06 -14.90 -19.31
N GLN A 787 21.70 -13.63 -19.08
CA GLN A 787 21.43 -13.09 -17.74
C GLN A 787 20.28 -13.83 -17.05
N PHE A 788 19.10 -13.92 -17.67
CA PHE A 788 17.95 -14.64 -17.09
C PHE A 788 18.24 -16.12 -16.83
N GLN A 789 19.06 -16.77 -17.67
CA GLN A 789 19.50 -18.15 -17.42
C GLN A 789 20.44 -18.24 -16.20
N MET A 790 21.41 -17.33 -16.06
CA MET A 790 22.29 -17.26 -14.89
C MET A 790 21.52 -16.95 -13.61
N GLU A 791 20.58 -16.00 -13.64
CA GLU A 791 19.69 -15.69 -12.51
C GLU A 791 18.83 -16.89 -12.13
N ARG A 792 18.22 -17.56 -13.11
CA ARG A 792 17.40 -18.77 -12.88
C ARG A 792 18.21 -19.92 -12.30
N ASP A 793 19.44 -20.13 -12.77
CA ASP A 793 20.31 -21.19 -12.25
C ASP A 793 20.97 -20.82 -10.92
N SER A 794 21.15 -19.53 -10.63
CA SER A 794 21.52 -19.03 -9.30
C SER A 794 20.38 -19.23 -8.30
N ALA A 795 19.13 -18.92 -8.67
CA ALA A 795 17.94 -19.13 -7.86
C ALA A 795 17.67 -20.63 -7.59
N LYS A 796 17.86 -21.51 -8.59
CA LYS A 796 17.86 -22.97 -8.37
C LYS A 796 18.91 -23.37 -7.33
N LYS A 797 20.15 -22.87 -7.45
CA LYS A 797 21.23 -23.16 -6.49
C LYS A 797 20.97 -22.59 -5.10
N ALA A 798 20.27 -21.44 -4.98
CA ALA A 798 19.83 -20.89 -3.70
C ALA A 798 18.80 -21.82 -3.04
N SER A 799 17.71 -22.15 -3.74
CA SER A 799 16.68 -23.08 -3.24
C SER A 799 17.24 -24.48 -2.93
N GLN A 800 18.22 -24.97 -3.71
CA GLN A 800 18.92 -26.22 -3.42
C GLN A 800 19.81 -26.14 -2.16
N ARG A 801 20.41 -24.98 -1.86
CA ARG A 801 21.12 -24.77 -0.58
C ARG A 801 20.14 -24.69 0.58
N GLU A 802 19.06 -23.94 0.47
CA GLU A 802 18.01 -23.85 1.49
C GLU A 802 17.44 -25.23 1.86
N VAL A 803 17.16 -26.07 0.85
CA VAL A 803 16.71 -27.47 1.06
C VAL A 803 17.82 -28.33 1.68
N ALA A 804 19.09 -28.16 1.29
CA ALA A 804 20.20 -28.91 1.87
C ALA A 804 20.47 -28.50 3.33
N GLU A 805 20.41 -27.21 3.66
CA GLU A 805 20.56 -26.65 5.00
C GLU A 805 19.40 -27.08 5.91
N GLN A 806 18.16 -27.11 5.40
CA GLN A 806 17.01 -27.68 6.11
C GLN A 806 17.19 -29.17 6.40
N ILE A 807 17.64 -29.96 5.42
CA ILE A 807 17.96 -31.38 5.62
C ILE A 807 19.10 -31.55 6.64
N GLU A 808 20.13 -30.70 6.61
CA GLU A 808 21.21 -30.75 7.60
C GLU A 808 20.72 -30.38 9.00
N MET A 809 19.83 -29.39 9.13
CA MET A 809 19.18 -29.05 10.40
C MET A 809 18.31 -30.19 10.94
N GLU A 810 17.53 -30.86 10.09
CA GLU A 810 16.73 -32.03 10.46
C GLU A 810 17.61 -33.23 10.86
N LEU A 811 18.71 -33.48 10.15
CA LEU A 811 19.70 -34.49 10.53
C LEU A 811 20.37 -34.16 11.87
N ARG A 812 20.78 -32.91 12.11
CA ARG A 812 21.33 -32.45 13.40
C ARG A 812 20.31 -32.59 14.54
N GLN A 813 19.02 -32.35 14.29
CA GLN A 813 17.96 -32.59 15.27
C GLN A 813 17.76 -34.10 15.52
N MET A 814 17.78 -34.94 14.49
CA MET A 814 17.64 -36.39 14.64
C MET A 814 18.84 -37.00 15.36
N GLU A 815 20.05 -36.50 15.12
CA GLU A 815 21.27 -36.83 15.87
C GLU A 815 21.14 -36.45 17.36
N LEU A 816 20.67 -35.23 17.67
CA LEU A 816 20.42 -34.80 19.05
C LEU A 816 19.36 -35.66 19.76
N ILE A 817 18.29 -36.07 19.05
CA ILE A 817 17.25 -36.96 19.59
C ILE A 817 17.80 -38.37 19.83
N LYS A 818 18.60 -38.90 18.89
CA LYS A 818 19.33 -40.16 19.00
C LYS A 818 20.25 -40.14 20.23
N ASP A 819 21.03 -39.09 20.43
CA ASP A 819 22.00 -39.00 21.52
C ASP A 819 21.29 -38.82 22.88
N GLN A 820 20.17 -38.08 22.93
CA GLN A 820 19.29 -38.05 24.12
C GLN A 820 18.67 -39.42 24.43
N TYR A 821 18.28 -40.19 23.41
CA TYR A 821 17.77 -41.55 23.58
C TYR A 821 18.86 -42.50 24.06
N GLN A 822 20.07 -42.44 23.50
CA GLN A 822 21.22 -43.23 23.96
C GLN A 822 21.59 -42.88 25.41
N LYS A 823 21.62 -41.60 25.77
CA LYS A 823 21.85 -41.16 27.16
C LYS A 823 20.79 -41.73 28.11
N LYS A 824 19.49 -41.62 27.77
CA LYS A 824 18.41 -42.19 28.59
C LYS A 824 18.50 -43.72 28.69
N ASN A 825 18.87 -44.41 27.61
CA ASN A 825 19.07 -45.86 27.61
C ASN A 825 20.24 -46.26 28.52
N TYR A 826 21.33 -45.49 28.52
CA TYR A 826 22.47 -45.67 29.43
C TYR A 826 22.10 -45.39 30.89
N GLU A 827 21.35 -44.31 31.18
CA GLU A 827 20.82 -44.01 32.52
C GLU A 827 19.88 -45.10 33.04
N GLN A 828 18.99 -45.62 32.17
CA GLN A 828 18.14 -46.78 32.46
C GLN A 828 18.97 -48.04 32.72
N SER A 829 20.00 -48.31 31.92
CA SER A 829 20.93 -49.43 32.11
C SER A 829 21.65 -49.34 33.46
N LEU A 830 22.15 -48.16 33.85
CA LEU A 830 22.74 -47.91 35.18
C LEU A 830 21.72 -48.01 36.33
N SER A 831 20.43 -47.74 36.08
CA SER A 831 19.37 -47.95 37.07
C SER A 831 19.04 -49.44 37.23
N ILE A 832 18.97 -50.19 36.12
CA ILE A 832 18.78 -51.65 36.10
C ILE A 832 19.98 -52.34 36.76
N GLN A 833 21.21 -51.91 36.48
CA GLN A 833 22.42 -52.44 37.11
C GLN A 833 22.44 -52.23 38.63
N ARG A 834 21.98 -51.07 39.12
CA ARG A 834 21.79 -50.82 40.56
C ARG A 834 20.73 -51.72 41.16
N PHE A 835 19.54 -51.81 40.55
CA PHE A 835 18.48 -52.71 41.00
C PHE A 835 18.91 -54.18 41.02
N VAL A 836 19.65 -54.66 40.01
CA VAL A 836 20.24 -56.00 40.00
C VAL A 836 21.28 -56.16 41.10
N SER A 837 22.11 -55.15 41.37
CA SER A 837 23.09 -55.19 42.47
C SER A 837 22.40 -55.29 43.83
N GLU A 838 21.38 -54.47 44.07
CA GLU A 838 20.52 -54.50 45.26
C GLU A 838 19.83 -55.86 45.41
N MET A 839 19.23 -56.40 44.34
CA MET A 839 18.65 -57.75 44.31
C MET A 839 19.68 -58.83 44.66
N THR A 840 20.92 -58.76 44.17
CA THR A 840 21.96 -59.75 44.57
C THR A 840 22.39 -59.59 46.02
N ASN A 841 22.33 -58.38 46.59
CA ASN A 841 22.63 -58.16 48.02
C ASN A 841 21.51 -58.71 48.90
N LEU A 842 20.25 -58.40 48.56
CA LEU A 842 19.07 -58.93 49.25
C LEU A 842 18.99 -60.46 49.14
N GLN A 843 19.44 -61.04 48.03
CA GLN A 843 19.61 -62.49 47.87
C GLN A 843 20.73 -63.07 48.77
N LYS A 844 21.86 -62.36 48.96
CA LYS A 844 22.93 -62.75 49.91
C LYS A 844 22.43 -62.67 51.36
N GLU A 845 21.69 -61.62 51.70
CA GLU A 845 21.08 -61.44 53.03
C GLU A 845 20.07 -62.55 53.34
N MET A 846 19.20 -62.89 52.39
CA MET A 846 18.29 -64.02 52.51
C MET A 846 19.04 -65.36 52.68
N GLN A 847 20.16 -65.57 51.98
CA GLN A 847 21.00 -66.76 52.16
C GLN A 847 21.73 -66.77 53.52
N LEU A 848 22.15 -65.62 54.04
CA LEU A 848 22.75 -65.49 55.39
C LEU A 848 21.71 -65.75 56.48
N LEU A 849 20.49 -65.23 56.32
CA LEU A 849 19.37 -65.49 57.22
C LEU A 849 19.00 -66.98 57.24
N ALA A 850 18.91 -67.63 56.08
CA ALA A 850 18.65 -69.06 55.98
C ALA A 850 19.75 -69.91 56.63
N LYS A 851 21.03 -69.53 56.50
CA LYS A 851 22.15 -70.17 57.21
C LYS A 851 22.04 -69.99 58.72
N SER A 852 21.75 -68.78 59.19
CA SER A 852 21.58 -68.48 60.62
C SER A 852 20.41 -69.26 61.22
N GLN A 853 19.29 -69.38 60.49
CA GLN A 853 18.13 -70.21 60.87
C GLN A 853 18.48 -71.70 60.94
N TYR A 854 19.30 -72.21 60.00
CA TYR A 854 19.78 -73.59 60.04
C TYR A 854 20.72 -73.84 61.23
N GLU A 855 21.69 -72.94 61.49
CA GLU A 855 22.60 -73.08 62.64
C GLU A 855 21.87 -73.01 63.99
N THR A 856 20.91 -72.09 64.14
CA THR A 856 20.10 -71.97 65.37
C THR A 856 19.22 -73.20 65.57
N SER A 857 18.62 -73.73 64.51
CA SER A 857 17.92 -75.03 64.54
C SER A 857 18.84 -76.18 64.96
N ALA A 858 20.07 -76.24 64.42
CA ALA A 858 21.06 -77.25 64.79
C ALA A 858 21.51 -77.13 66.26
N ARG A 859 21.75 -75.91 66.76
CA ARG A 859 22.06 -75.64 68.18
C ARG A 859 20.92 -76.08 69.09
N ASN A 860 19.68 -75.74 68.76
CA ASN A 860 18.49 -76.17 69.51
C ASN A 860 18.39 -77.70 69.56
N LYS A 861 18.56 -78.39 68.43
CA LYS A 861 18.49 -79.86 68.37
C LYS A 861 19.62 -80.55 69.14
N GLN A 862 20.81 -79.93 69.22
CA GLN A 862 21.89 -80.38 70.10
C GLN A 862 21.53 -80.18 71.59
N GLN A 863 20.82 -79.10 71.93
CA GLN A 863 20.36 -78.83 73.29
C GLN A 863 19.22 -79.77 73.72
N GLU A 864 18.29 -80.11 72.83
CA GLU A 864 17.29 -81.16 73.05
C GLU A 864 17.94 -82.50 73.38
N LEU A 865 18.95 -82.92 72.61
CA LEU A 865 19.69 -84.17 72.86
C LEU A 865 20.42 -84.17 74.22
N ARG A 866 20.93 -83.01 74.68
CA ARG A 866 21.52 -82.87 76.02
C ARG A 866 20.46 -83.00 77.12
N LEU A 867 19.31 -82.33 76.98
CA LEU A 867 18.20 -82.42 77.93
C LEU A 867 17.62 -83.84 78.00
N GLU A 868 17.57 -84.55 76.88
CA GLU A 868 17.09 -85.93 76.82
C GLU A 868 18.08 -86.93 77.45
N ALA A 869 19.39 -86.68 77.34
CA ALA A 869 20.40 -87.42 78.09
C ALA A 869 20.28 -87.16 79.61
N GLU A 870 20.03 -85.91 80.02
CA GLU A 870 19.82 -85.55 81.43
C GLU A 870 18.56 -86.21 82.01
N ARG A 871 17.45 -86.23 81.27
CA ARG A 871 16.21 -86.94 81.67
C ARG A 871 16.47 -88.43 81.92
N LYS A 872 17.24 -89.09 81.05
CA LYS A 872 17.60 -90.51 81.21
C LYS A 872 18.49 -90.74 82.42
N LEU A 873 19.42 -89.83 82.72
CA LEU A 873 20.23 -89.87 83.93
C LEU A 873 19.37 -89.68 85.19
N ARG A 874 18.41 -88.75 85.18
CA ARG A 874 17.44 -88.56 86.28
C ARG A 874 16.60 -89.83 86.51
N GLN A 875 16.09 -90.47 85.45
CA GLN A 875 15.34 -91.72 85.54
C GLN A 875 16.18 -92.89 86.08
N GLU A 876 17.45 -93.00 85.72
CA GLU A 876 18.39 -93.98 86.28
C GLU A 876 18.61 -93.76 87.78
N LEU A 877 18.83 -92.50 88.20
CA LEU A 877 18.99 -92.15 89.61
C LEU A 877 17.71 -92.41 90.41
N GLU A 878 16.54 -92.05 89.88
CA GLU A 878 15.24 -92.29 90.52
C GLU A 878 14.94 -93.79 90.69
N ARG A 879 15.34 -94.64 89.74
CA ARG A 879 15.22 -96.10 89.87
C ARG A 879 16.09 -96.63 91.01
N ARG A 880 17.36 -96.20 91.07
CA ARG A 880 18.29 -96.55 92.17
C ARG A 880 17.79 -96.09 93.54
N CYS A 881 17.15 -94.92 93.62
CA CYS A 881 16.51 -94.48 94.86
C CYS A 881 15.41 -95.45 95.31
N LYS A 882 14.55 -95.91 94.39
CA LYS A 882 13.48 -96.88 94.69
C LYS A 882 14.02 -98.25 95.09
N GLU A 883 15.06 -98.73 94.40
CA GLU A 883 15.79 -99.96 94.76
C GLU A 883 16.39 -99.86 96.18
N LEU A 884 17.02 -98.72 96.52
CA LEU A 884 17.56 -98.47 97.86
C LEU A 884 16.44 -98.39 98.92
N GLU A 885 15.35 -97.67 98.66
CA GLU A 885 14.18 -97.61 99.54
C GLU A 885 13.61 -99.02 99.81
N GLU A 886 13.60 -99.90 98.81
CA GLU A 886 13.15 -101.29 98.99
C GLU A 886 14.08 -102.10 99.89
N THR A 887 15.40 -101.97 99.74
CA THR A 887 16.35 -102.63 100.66
C THR A 887 16.20 -102.13 102.11
N VAL A 888 16.01 -100.82 102.31
CA VAL A 888 15.77 -100.22 103.64
C VAL A 888 14.46 -100.73 104.24
N ARG A 889 13.40 -100.83 103.42
CA ARG A 889 12.08 -101.36 103.81
C ARG A 889 12.16 -102.84 104.21
N HIS A 890 13.00 -103.62 103.53
CA HIS A 890 13.23 -105.03 103.86
C HIS A 890 14.03 -105.20 105.16
N LEU A 891 15.14 -104.46 105.33
CA LEU A 891 15.95 -104.46 106.55
C LEU A 891 15.13 -104.06 107.80
N LYS A 892 14.27 -103.04 107.66
CA LYS A 892 13.36 -102.61 108.74
C LYS A 892 12.40 -103.73 109.16
N LYS A 893 11.82 -104.44 108.18
CA LYS A 893 10.91 -105.57 108.44
C LYS A 893 11.62 -106.75 109.12
N CYS A 894 12.88 -107.01 108.79
CA CYS A 894 13.70 -108.01 109.50
C CYS A 894 13.92 -107.63 110.97
N LYS A 895 14.17 -106.35 111.28
CA LYS A 895 14.29 -105.86 112.67
C LYS A 895 12.99 -106.01 113.46
N GLU A 896 11.85 -105.69 112.85
CA GLU A 896 10.54 -105.80 113.50
C GLU A 896 10.23 -107.27 113.87
N VAL A 897 10.62 -108.23 113.03
CA VAL A 897 10.49 -109.67 113.32
C VAL A 897 11.40 -110.13 114.45
N THR A 898 12.65 -109.65 114.55
CA THR A 898 13.55 -110.03 115.65
C THR A 898 13.14 -109.42 116.99
N GLU A 899 12.63 -108.18 117.01
CA GLU A 899 12.07 -107.57 118.22
C GLU A 899 10.78 -108.26 118.71
N SER A 900 9.98 -108.84 117.80
CA SER A 900 8.78 -109.61 118.18
C SER A 900 9.15 -110.90 118.92
N LYS A 901 10.08 -111.69 118.38
CA LYS A 901 10.51 -112.96 119.00
C LYS A 901 11.17 -112.76 120.37
N LEU A 902 11.88 -111.65 120.55
CA LEU A 902 12.48 -111.28 121.83
C LEU A 902 11.44 -110.96 122.92
N LYS A 903 10.25 -110.49 122.52
CA LYS A 903 9.12 -110.26 123.45
C LYS A 903 8.38 -111.56 123.79
N GLU A 904 8.17 -112.44 122.82
CA GLU A 904 7.54 -113.76 123.05
C GLU A 904 8.34 -114.56 124.10
N ALA A 905 9.65 -114.68 123.94
CA ALA A 905 10.53 -115.36 124.90
C ALA A 905 10.53 -114.73 126.31
N SER A 906 10.26 -113.41 126.42
CA SER A 906 10.12 -112.75 127.72
C SER A 906 8.83 -113.15 128.44
N VAL A 907 7.71 -113.26 127.70
CA VAL A 907 6.40 -113.64 128.26
C VAL A 907 6.37 -115.11 128.68
N GLU A 908 7.03 -116.00 127.92
CA GLU A 908 7.17 -117.42 128.30
C GLU A 908 7.92 -117.58 129.64
N SER A 909 8.93 -116.74 129.91
CA SER A 909 9.65 -116.74 131.19
C SER A 909 8.77 -116.29 132.37
N GLU A 910 7.90 -115.28 132.18
CA GLU A 910 6.96 -114.82 133.22
C GLU A 910 5.90 -115.90 133.53
N GLN A 911 5.39 -116.58 132.51
CA GLN A 911 4.40 -117.65 132.65
C GLN A 911 4.92 -118.84 133.47
N ILE A 912 6.20 -119.21 133.32
CA ILE A 912 6.84 -120.27 134.11
C ILE A 912 6.90 -119.89 135.60
N THR A 913 7.18 -118.62 135.92
CA THR A 913 7.21 -118.14 137.31
C THR A 913 5.83 -118.18 137.97
N ALA A 914 4.78 -117.77 137.25
CA ALA A 914 3.40 -117.82 137.75
C ALA A 914 2.95 -119.26 138.10
N ASN A 915 3.30 -120.24 137.26
CA ASN A 915 2.93 -121.65 137.47
C ASN A 915 3.56 -122.24 138.76
N LEU A 916 4.77 -121.80 139.13
CA LEU A 916 5.43 -122.23 140.37
C LEU A 916 4.74 -121.67 141.62
N GLU A 917 4.23 -120.44 141.58
CA GLU A 917 3.45 -119.87 142.68
C GLU A 917 2.09 -120.57 142.87
N GLU A 918 1.44 -120.99 141.79
CA GLU A 918 0.13 -121.65 141.87
C GLU A 918 0.22 -123.03 142.54
N ALA A 919 1.27 -123.80 142.23
CA ALA A 919 1.58 -125.07 142.90
C ALA A 919 1.75 -124.91 144.42
N HIS A 920 2.42 -123.84 144.87
CA HIS A 920 2.57 -123.50 146.28
C HIS A 920 1.23 -123.17 146.97
N ARG A 921 0.30 -122.53 146.27
CA ARG A 921 -1.03 -122.18 146.81
C ARG A 921 -1.92 -123.43 146.95
N TRP A 922 -1.86 -124.33 145.97
CA TRP A 922 -2.63 -125.59 145.97
C TRP A 922 -2.28 -126.50 147.15
N PHE A 923 -0.99 -126.69 147.41
CA PHE A 923 -0.50 -127.52 148.53
C PHE A 923 -1.03 -127.06 149.90
N LYS A 924 -1.17 -125.75 150.11
CA LYS A 924 -1.63 -125.18 151.37
C LYS A 924 -3.10 -125.46 151.64
N CYS A 925 -3.96 -125.23 150.64
CA CYS A 925 -5.42 -125.37 150.78
C CYS A 925 -5.85 -126.83 151.06
N ARG A 926 -5.14 -127.82 150.47
CA ARG A 926 -5.41 -129.25 150.69
C ARG A 926 -4.96 -129.76 152.07
N PHE A 927 -3.94 -129.15 152.67
CA PHE A 927 -3.39 -129.53 153.96
C PHE A 927 -4.34 -129.14 155.11
N ASP A 928 -4.85 -127.91 155.08
CA ASP A 928 -5.79 -127.40 156.10
C ASP A 928 -7.13 -128.16 156.07
N GLY A 929 -7.62 -128.53 154.88
CA GLY A 929 -8.90 -129.22 154.69
C GLY A 929 -9.01 -130.66 155.25
N LEU A 930 -7.90 -131.34 155.55
CA LEU A 930 -7.92 -132.69 156.14
C LEU A 930 -7.55 -132.74 157.63
N GLN A 931 -7.27 -131.61 158.27
CA GLN A 931 -7.00 -131.58 159.72
C GLN A 931 -8.27 -131.50 160.57
N LEU A 932 -9.41 -131.10 159.97
CA LEU A 932 -10.61 -130.71 160.70
C LEU A 932 -11.54 -131.89 161.09
N GLU A 933 -11.54 -133.02 160.36
CA GLU A 933 -12.45 -134.15 160.64
C GLU A 933 -11.86 -135.33 161.42
N LEU A 934 -10.55 -135.38 161.67
CA LEU A 934 -9.93 -136.38 162.57
C LEU A 934 -9.46 -135.80 163.92
N THR A 935 -10.25 -134.88 164.47
CA THR A 935 -10.17 -134.50 165.90
C THR A 935 -11.45 -134.71 166.70
N LYS A 936 -12.35 -135.58 166.20
CA LYS A 936 -13.12 -136.47 167.12
C LYS A 936 -12.35 -137.73 167.52
N ASN A 937 -11.18 -138.01 166.90
CA ASN A 937 -10.11 -138.94 167.32
C ASN A 937 -8.89 -138.84 166.34
N ARG A 938 -7.61 -138.74 166.73
CA ARG A 938 -6.93 -137.70 167.56
C ARG A 938 -5.40 -137.65 167.25
N LEU A 939 -4.84 -136.45 167.03
CA LEU A 939 -3.40 -136.04 167.12
C LEU A 939 -2.41 -136.38 165.96
N GLN A 940 -1.22 -135.74 165.95
CA GLN A 940 -0.39 -135.33 164.77
C GLN A 940 1.09 -134.99 165.19
N ARG A 941 2.13 -134.56 164.41
CA ARG A 941 2.44 -134.15 163.00
C ARG A 941 3.99 -134.11 162.81
N LEU A 942 4.61 -134.40 161.63
CA LEU A 942 5.94 -133.92 161.14
C LEU A 942 6.23 -134.34 159.64
N PRO A 943 7.23 -133.78 158.90
CA PRO A 943 7.36 -133.84 157.41
C PRO A 943 8.63 -134.55 156.82
N GLN A 944 8.81 -134.52 155.47
CA GLN A 944 9.74 -135.38 154.70
C GLN A 944 10.22 -134.81 153.31
N GLU A 945 11.53 -135.00 152.97
CA GLU A 945 12.26 -135.37 151.69
C GLU A 945 11.78 -135.05 150.23
N SER A 946 12.54 -135.25 149.11
CA SER A 946 14.00 -135.51 148.77
C SER A 946 14.32 -135.43 147.24
N ARG A 947 15.61 -135.20 146.89
CA ARG A 947 16.36 -135.59 145.64
C ARG A 947 15.95 -134.96 144.27
N CYS A 948 16.81 -134.90 143.23
CA CYS A 948 18.17 -135.45 142.99
C CYS A 948 19.08 -134.49 142.16
N TRP A 949 20.33 -134.89 141.86
CA TRP A 949 21.42 -134.14 141.19
C TRP A 949 21.41 -134.26 139.63
N GLU A 950 22.42 -133.94 138.78
CA GLU A 950 23.91 -133.76 138.89
C GLU A 950 24.46 -132.87 137.72
N GLU A 951 25.79 -132.77 137.49
CA GLU A 951 26.49 -131.98 136.44
C GLU A 951 26.98 -132.81 135.21
N ASP A 952 27.34 -132.18 134.06
CA ASP A 952 28.37 -132.59 133.03
C ASP A 952 28.18 -131.88 131.64
N GLN A 953 29.14 -131.79 130.69
CA GLN A 953 30.62 -131.67 130.73
C GLN A 953 31.19 -131.14 129.37
N ASP A 954 32.48 -131.34 129.09
CA ASP A 954 33.37 -130.53 128.24
C ASP A 954 33.73 -131.10 126.82
N GLN A 955 34.20 -130.22 125.92
CA GLN A 955 35.17 -130.45 124.81
C GLN A 955 34.92 -131.38 123.57
N ARG A 956 35.83 -131.20 122.58
CA ARG A 956 36.08 -131.94 121.28
C ARG A 956 35.20 -131.50 120.09
N HIS A 957 35.70 -131.15 118.89
CA HIS A 957 36.72 -131.67 117.93
C HIS A 957 36.13 -132.54 116.81
N ASP A 958 36.67 -132.35 115.59
CA ASP A 958 36.60 -133.23 114.40
C ASP A 958 35.23 -133.46 113.72
N ALA A 959 35.15 -133.75 112.41
CA ALA A 959 36.12 -133.57 111.32
C ALA A 959 35.43 -133.56 109.92
N ILE A 960 36.20 -133.04 108.94
CA ILE A 960 36.27 -133.42 107.51
C ILE A 960 35.16 -134.37 106.99
N SER A 961 34.38 -133.90 106.01
CA SER A 961 33.84 -134.78 104.95
C SER A 961 34.04 -134.16 103.56
N THR A 962 35.19 -134.50 102.99
CA THR A 962 35.43 -134.89 101.59
C THR A 962 34.54 -134.38 100.44
N GLN A 963 35.25 -133.82 99.44
CA GLN A 963 35.10 -134.11 97.99
C GLN A 963 33.76 -133.83 97.29
N SER A 964 33.81 -132.97 96.27
CA SER A 964 33.82 -133.46 94.88
C SER A 964 34.13 -132.37 93.84
N ILE A 965 34.88 -132.79 92.80
CA ILE A 965 34.79 -132.41 91.37
C ILE A 965 34.77 -130.90 91.04
N LEU A 966 35.87 -130.32 90.53
CA LEU A 966 36.42 -130.35 89.15
C LEU A 966 35.77 -129.38 88.15
N HIS A 967 36.63 -128.82 87.28
CA HIS A 967 36.38 -127.77 86.28
C HIS A 967 36.14 -126.37 86.90
N ARG A 968 36.86 -125.28 86.55
CA ARG A 968 37.44 -124.79 85.27
C ARG A 968 36.34 -124.32 84.31
N TRP A 969 36.61 -123.25 83.55
CA TRP A 969 35.69 -122.51 82.65
C TRP A 969 34.80 -121.47 83.36
N GLU A 970 34.44 -120.34 82.75
CA GLU A 970 35.08 -119.63 81.62
C GLU A 970 34.96 -118.12 81.80
N ASN A 971 36.00 -117.36 81.47
CA ASN A 971 35.97 -115.89 81.45
C ASN A 971 35.71 -115.44 80.00
N LYS A 972 34.45 -115.46 79.54
CA LYS A 972 34.13 -115.31 78.10
C LYS A 972 32.67 -114.99 77.80
N GLN A 973 32.46 -114.38 76.63
CA GLN A 973 31.20 -114.16 75.90
C GLN A 973 30.07 -113.42 76.65
N ASN A 974 29.78 -112.19 76.20
CA ASN A 974 28.48 -111.77 75.66
C ASN A 974 28.52 -110.26 75.32
N LEU A 975 28.00 -109.76 74.20
CA LEU A 975 27.63 -110.43 72.94
C LEU A 975 27.73 -109.43 71.77
N ARG A 976 27.90 -109.99 70.56
CA ARG A 976 27.82 -109.38 69.23
C ARG A 976 26.53 -108.52 69.05
N LEU A 977 26.46 -107.52 68.16
CA LEU A 977 26.82 -107.60 66.74
C LEU A 977 27.46 -106.35 66.10
N MET A 978 28.32 -106.69 65.13
CA MET A 978 28.92 -105.93 64.03
C MET A 978 27.88 -105.38 63.00
N PRO A 979 28.25 -104.56 61.96
CA PRO A 979 29.55 -103.94 61.64
C PRO A 979 29.53 -102.47 61.08
N LYS A 980 30.71 -102.03 60.60
CA LYS A 980 31.01 -101.07 59.50
C LYS A 980 31.24 -99.57 59.82
N LYS A 981 32.54 -99.27 59.96
CA LYS A 981 33.33 -98.26 59.23
C LYS A 981 32.78 -96.83 59.07
N TYR A 982 33.56 -95.87 59.58
CA TYR A 982 33.75 -94.56 58.96
C TYR A 982 35.25 -94.30 58.73
N HIS A 983 35.58 -93.51 57.70
CA HIS A 983 36.87 -92.83 57.48
C HIS A 983 36.57 -91.31 57.42
N PRO A 984 37.52 -90.43 57.78
CA PRO A 984 37.27 -88.99 57.87
C PRO A 984 37.62 -88.20 56.59
N GLU A 985 36.73 -87.23 56.29
CA GLU A 985 37.02 -85.81 55.98
C GLU A 985 37.76 -85.36 54.69
N LEU A 986 37.63 -84.03 54.45
CA LEU A 986 38.12 -83.18 53.36
C LEU A 986 37.57 -83.54 51.96
N GLU A 987 36.52 -82.90 51.44
CA GLU A 987 36.30 -81.46 51.20
C GLU A 987 37.31 -80.75 50.29
N ARG A 988 36.88 -80.50 49.06
CA ARG A 988 37.11 -79.26 48.30
C ARG A 988 35.83 -78.89 47.55
N LYS A 989 35.68 -77.61 47.24
CA LYS A 989 35.00 -77.12 46.04
C LYS A 989 36.05 -76.66 45.04
#